data_AF-A0A951JJK0-F1
#
_entry.id   AF-A0A951JJK0-F1
#
_cell.length_a   1.000
_cell.length_b   1.000
_cell.length_c   1.000
_cell.angle_alpha   90.00
_cell.angle_beta   90.00
_cell.angle_gamma   90.00
#
_symmetry.space_group_name_H-M   'P 1'
#
loop_
_entity.id
_entity.type
_entity.pdbx_description
1 polymer ?
#
loop_
_entity_poly.entity_id
_entity_poly.type
_entity_poly.pdbx_seq_one_letter_code
_entity_poly.pdbx_strand_id
1 'polypeptide(L)'
;MRASAAWLALWNKQVRDELVRREPLLLIRNGDPASLQVDAKKALLKQIGEKPQLGREARTYIEQRLIVMFADPVLSDDVHVAWAKATDEEIQSLLLNIVASGRIANGAMIGQAALHGEWNVRVQVDAVESLLGCGDTSTLQHFANQFYAQLPQYSSHAIGAITARLFPEYLSPAQLVTALQDTDANETWNLQDYWFRCRNDDERESLMNALADSCLTPPVDKHYGINKERKELARRCARMLRKIYQRDGTLHNSKGLRRLLVVVARVRIEYGDEENLQSMIQADRGLKRDVFWEHVQVVRETREEPEKELDRLSFFYNQQFWSFDQDDVPWLLDELTTRTSADDRQVLLRAIWTTLAPRNEFAAAEKDVRAIIHDDASLQAQLNDYLRPPSPDTEREIEEHRQEMERHQQRMRSKKKAQQQQLTEFRDRLVADPGLLTRDISEGGDGESMRLLLRLDEWFTQAADEDWQQFRDAFGADVVDAYREGMRLHWITTPPRAPVRTGSGTRNVFWSQVLANRALDMEAKSTPGWAATLTTAEARRAAEHVCIGAGTHPEWFPKLLAAHSKEVAAPLEDMIENDWRTSQIDREGFLTHYAWTSEELPDFLQQLLVDTMLQIPPHTSDQLHQCASLIPRCQSVSNLTQLLPLLEEVLGGININDANDLQRGAYCLAAISRLDVDQAISTLLEWLHGLANAGTNELAIGLLASLFSRMRNGPTI
;
A
#
# COMPACT_ATOMS: atom_id res chain seq x y z
N MET A 1 16.99 30.78 -10.39
CA MET A 1 18.47 30.81 -10.48
C MET A 1 19.17 29.59 -9.91
N ARG A 2 18.60 28.81 -8.97
CA ARG A 2 19.25 27.60 -8.42
C ARG A 2 19.64 26.55 -9.47
N ALA A 3 18.73 26.14 -10.36
CA ALA A 3 19.06 25.27 -11.48
C ALA A 3 20.14 25.90 -12.38
N SER A 4 19.94 27.14 -12.82
CA SER A 4 20.92 27.87 -13.63
C SER A 4 22.31 27.92 -12.97
N ALA A 5 22.38 28.13 -11.65
CA ALA A 5 23.63 28.15 -10.89
C ALA A 5 24.27 26.76 -10.79
N ALA A 6 23.47 25.70 -10.62
CA ALA A 6 23.95 24.32 -10.61
C ALA A 6 24.52 23.90 -11.98
N TRP A 7 23.88 24.33 -13.08
CA TRP A 7 24.41 24.14 -14.43
C TRP A 7 25.67 24.98 -14.70
N LEU A 8 25.68 26.26 -14.27
CA LEU A 8 26.86 27.12 -14.37
C LEU A 8 28.05 26.58 -13.57
N ALA A 9 27.81 25.88 -12.46
CA ALA A 9 28.85 25.28 -11.63
C ALA A 9 29.65 24.18 -12.35
N LEU A 10 29.13 23.60 -13.44
CA LEU A 10 29.88 22.63 -14.25
C LEU A 10 31.15 23.24 -14.84
N TRP A 11 31.07 24.48 -15.34
CA TRP A 11 32.19 25.17 -15.99
C TRP A 11 32.75 26.36 -15.19
N ASN A 12 32.02 26.90 -14.21
CA ASN A 12 32.48 28.02 -13.36
C ASN A 12 32.84 27.53 -11.95
N LYS A 13 34.13 27.49 -11.65
CA LYS A 13 34.67 27.03 -10.36
C LYS A 13 34.21 27.90 -9.17
N GLN A 14 34.16 29.22 -9.31
CA GLN A 14 33.77 30.11 -8.21
C GLN A 14 32.31 29.90 -7.80
N VAL A 15 31.41 29.76 -8.79
CA VAL A 15 30.00 29.45 -8.55
C VAL A 15 29.87 28.08 -7.88
N ARG A 16 30.61 27.09 -8.36
CA ARG A 16 30.62 25.74 -7.77
C ARG A 16 31.09 25.73 -6.33
N ASP A 17 32.21 26.37 -6.02
CA ASP A 17 32.78 26.40 -4.68
C ASP A 17 31.82 27.11 -3.70
N GLU A 18 31.13 28.15 -4.16
CA GLU A 18 30.13 28.86 -3.36
C GLU A 18 28.86 28.01 -3.13
N LEU A 19 28.40 27.26 -4.15
CA LEU A 19 27.28 26.33 -4.00
C LEU A 19 27.62 25.18 -3.06
N VAL A 20 28.80 24.58 -3.16
CA VAL A 20 29.27 23.57 -2.21
C VAL A 20 29.24 24.12 -0.79
N ARG A 21 29.71 25.36 -0.59
CA ARG A 21 29.76 26.00 0.73
C ARG A 21 28.39 26.38 1.28
N ARG A 22 27.39 26.72 0.45
CA ARG A 22 26.09 27.23 0.93
C ARG A 22 24.96 26.22 0.79
N GLU A 23 24.78 25.65 -0.39
CA GLU A 23 23.68 24.75 -0.76
C GLU A 23 24.22 23.47 -1.46
N PRO A 24 24.99 22.61 -0.77
CA PRO A 24 25.70 21.50 -1.41
C PRO A 24 24.76 20.50 -2.11
N LEU A 25 23.57 20.26 -1.56
CA LEU A 25 22.59 19.34 -2.16
C LEU A 25 22.03 19.85 -3.50
N LEU A 26 22.12 21.15 -3.78
CA LEU A 26 21.62 21.74 -5.02
C LEU A 26 22.33 21.18 -6.26
N LEU A 27 23.63 20.94 -6.16
CA LEU A 27 24.44 20.40 -7.25
C LEU A 27 24.05 18.96 -7.60
N ILE A 28 23.50 18.21 -6.64
CA ILE A 28 22.96 16.86 -6.90
C ILE A 28 21.56 16.94 -7.51
N ARG A 29 20.72 17.85 -7.00
CA ARG A 29 19.29 17.89 -7.32
C ARG A 29 18.94 18.55 -8.64
N ASN A 30 19.69 19.60 -8.98
CA ASN A 30 19.33 20.54 -10.04
C ASN A 30 20.46 20.80 -11.03
N GLY A 31 21.61 20.14 -10.82
CA GLY A 31 22.72 20.12 -11.75
C GLY A 31 22.81 18.78 -12.48
N ASP A 32 23.98 18.54 -13.08
CA ASP A 32 24.35 17.24 -13.65
C ASP A 32 25.43 16.60 -12.75
N PRO A 33 25.05 15.66 -11.84
CA PRO A 33 25.99 15.08 -10.90
C PRO A 33 27.08 14.23 -11.56
N ALA A 34 26.80 13.68 -12.75
CA ALA A 34 27.76 12.86 -13.49
C ALA A 34 28.91 13.71 -14.05
N SER A 35 28.61 14.95 -14.46
CA SER A 35 29.58 15.89 -15.02
C SER A 35 30.42 16.64 -13.98
N LEU A 36 30.14 16.48 -12.68
CA LEU A 36 30.93 17.08 -11.62
C LEU A 36 32.33 16.45 -11.54
N GLN A 37 33.36 17.31 -11.52
CA GLN A 37 34.73 16.88 -11.25
C GLN A 37 34.82 16.22 -9.87
N VAL A 38 35.66 15.20 -9.74
CA VAL A 38 35.86 14.42 -8.51
C VAL A 38 36.12 15.34 -7.31
N ASP A 39 37.02 16.32 -7.42
CA ASP A 39 37.32 17.26 -6.32
C ASP A 39 36.09 18.04 -5.82
N ALA A 40 35.16 18.35 -6.72
CA ALA A 40 33.90 19.00 -6.34
C ALA A 40 32.97 18.03 -5.61
N LYS A 41 32.87 16.78 -6.07
CA LYS A 41 32.09 15.73 -5.38
C LYS A 41 32.63 15.49 -3.97
N LYS A 42 33.95 15.47 -3.79
CA LYS A 42 34.62 15.36 -2.49
C LYS A 42 34.29 16.52 -1.55
N ALA A 43 34.45 17.75 -2.05
CA ALA A 43 34.13 18.95 -1.28
C ALA A 43 32.64 19.00 -0.87
N LEU A 44 31.77 18.54 -1.76
CA LEU A 44 30.32 18.42 -1.54
C LEU A 44 29.99 17.41 -0.44
N LEU A 45 30.55 16.19 -0.49
CA LEU A 45 30.36 15.17 0.54
C LEU A 45 30.82 15.65 1.92
N LYS A 46 31.96 16.32 1.99
CA LYS A 46 32.44 16.93 3.23
C LYS A 46 31.41 17.90 3.82
N GLN A 47 30.83 18.77 2.98
CA GLN A 47 29.81 19.73 3.42
C GLN A 47 28.48 19.08 3.80
N ILE A 48 28.09 18.00 3.10
CA ILE A 48 26.91 17.19 3.44
C ILE A 48 27.03 16.61 4.85
N GLY A 49 28.16 15.97 5.16
CA GLY A 49 28.38 15.36 6.47
C GLY A 49 28.49 16.36 7.62
N GLU A 50 28.96 17.59 7.35
CA GLU A 50 29.19 18.62 8.38
C GLU A 50 27.94 19.41 8.77
N LYS A 51 26.82 19.28 8.04
CA LYS A 51 25.65 20.17 8.20
C LYS A 51 24.35 19.39 8.43
N PRO A 52 24.01 19.06 9.69
CA PRO A 52 22.79 18.33 10.04
C PRO A 52 21.50 19.01 9.54
N GLN A 53 21.47 20.35 9.49
CA GLN A 53 20.33 21.13 8.98
C GLN A 53 19.97 20.83 7.53
N LEU A 54 20.91 20.28 6.74
CA LEU A 54 20.65 19.83 5.37
C LEU A 54 19.74 18.61 5.33
N GLY A 55 19.54 17.90 6.44
CA GLY A 55 18.64 16.74 6.49
C GLY A 55 17.22 17.05 6.05
N ARG A 56 16.66 18.16 6.55
CA ARG A 56 15.35 18.67 6.11
C ARG A 56 15.31 18.95 4.61
N GLU A 57 16.43 19.42 4.07
CA GLU A 57 16.56 19.57 2.64
C GLU A 57 16.64 18.20 1.99
N ALA A 58 17.53 17.27 2.36
CA ALA A 58 17.68 15.91 1.84
C ALA A 58 16.35 15.13 1.79
N ARG A 59 15.50 15.28 2.82
CA ARG A 59 14.11 14.76 2.90
C ARG A 59 13.22 15.15 1.72
N THR A 60 13.57 16.25 1.06
CA THR A 60 12.90 16.77 -0.15
C THR A 60 13.39 16.02 -1.39
N TYR A 61 13.07 14.74 -1.48
CA TYR A 61 13.31 13.77 -2.57
C TYR A 61 14.49 14.11 -3.52
N ILE A 62 15.68 13.57 -3.24
CA ILE A 62 16.69 13.36 -4.30
C ILE A 62 16.28 12.09 -5.03
N GLU A 63 15.97 12.21 -6.31
CA GLU A 63 15.60 11.05 -7.12
C GLU A 63 16.75 10.04 -7.19
N GLN A 64 16.45 8.75 -7.09
CA GLN A 64 17.46 7.68 -7.07
C GLN A 64 18.43 7.75 -8.27
N ARG A 65 17.94 8.14 -9.46
CA ARG A 65 18.78 8.31 -10.65
C ARG A 65 19.91 9.33 -10.46
N LEU A 66 19.66 10.41 -9.72
CA LEU A 66 20.65 11.47 -9.47
C LEU A 66 21.72 11.00 -8.48
N ILE A 67 21.34 10.16 -7.51
CA ILE A 67 22.27 9.51 -6.59
C ILE A 67 23.20 8.58 -7.37
N VAL A 68 22.65 7.76 -8.29
CA VAL A 68 23.43 6.89 -9.17
C VAL A 68 24.42 7.68 -10.04
N MET A 69 24.00 8.83 -10.58
CA MET A 69 24.87 9.72 -11.36
C MET A 69 25.97 10.38 -10.53
N PHE A 70 25.69 10.68 -9.26
CA PHE A 70 26.66 11.29 -8.35
C PHE A 70 27.69 10.28 -7.86
N ALA A 71 27.22 9.10 -7.46
CA ALA A 71 28.00 8.08 -6.78
C ALA A 71 29.17 7.58 -7.66
N ASP A 72 30.35 7.48 -7.06
CA ASP A 72 31.57 7.09 -7.73
C ASP A 72 32.48 6.36 -6.72
N PRO A 73 33.03 5.18 -7.06
CA PRO A 73 33.93 4.43 -6.18
C PRO A 73 35.12 5.25 -5.64
N VAL A 74 35.58 6.25 -6.39
CA VAL A 74 36.70 7.14 -6.01
C VAL A 74 36.38 7.99 -4.77
N LEU A 75 35.11 8.12 -4.40
CA LEU A 75 34.65 8.94 -3.25
C LEU A 75 34.69 8.21 -1.90
N SER A 76 35.25 7.00 -1.84
CA SER A 76 35.35 6.17 -0.64
C SER A 76 35.71 6.94 0.63
N ASP A 77 36.91 7.52 0.67
CA ASP A 77 37.40 8.21 1.87
C ASP A 77 36.51 9.39 2.26
N ASP A 78 36.00 10.12 1.27
CA ASP A 78 35.16 11.31 1.48
C ASP A 78 33.78 10.94 2.04
N VAL A 79 33.18 9.83 1.60
CA VAL A 79 31.93 9.31 2.16
C VAL A 79 32.14 8.84 3.59
N HIS A 80 33.26 8.19 3.92
CA HIS A 80 33.58 7.82 5.31
C HIS A 80 33.73 9.04 6.22
N VAL A 81 34.42 10.08 5.74
CA VAL A 81 34.58 11.33 6.49
C VAL A 81 33.23 12.02 6.68
N ALA A 82 32.36 12.02 5.66
CA ALA A 82 31.02 12.58 5.75
C ALA A 82 30.16 11.80 6.75
N TRP A 83 30.20 10.47 6.68
CA TRP A 83 29.46 9.58 7.58
C TRP A 83 29.82 9.80 9.05
N ALA A 84 31.12 9.91 9.35
CA ALA A 84 31.60 10.13 10.72
C ALA A 84 31.09 11.44 11.36
N LYS A 85 30.63 12.39 10.54
CA LYS A 85 30.10 13.69 10.98
C LYS A 85 28.58 13.79 10.89
N ALA A 86 27.94 12.91 10.13
CA ALA A 86 26.50 12.94 9.88
C ALA A 86 25.72 12.54 11.13
N THR A 87 24.97 13.49 11.70
CA THR A 87 24.09 13.25 12.86
C THR A 87 22.61 13.22 12.51
N ASP A 88 22.24 13.60 11.28
CA ASP A 88 20.86 13.63 10.80
C ASP A 88 20.53 12.38 9.96
N GLU A 89 19.38 11.76 10.23
CA GLU A 89 18.94 10.50 9.61
C GLU A 89 18.73 10.60 8.08
N GLU A 90 18.34 11.76 7.56
CA GLU A 90 18.15 11.97 6.12
C GLU A 90 19.50 12.04 5.41
N ILE A 91 20.49 12.64 6.05
CA ILE A 91 21.87 12.68 5.54
C ILE A 91 22.49 11.29 5.59
N GLN A 92 22.27 10.56 6.67
CA GLN A 92 22.74 9.17 6.78
C GLN A 92 22.09 8.28 5.70
N SER A 93 20.77 8.37 5.54
CA SER A 93 20.03 7.70 4.46
C SER A 93 20.59 8.05 3.07
N LEU A 94 20.85 9.33 2.79
CA LEU A 94 21.46 9.75 1.53
C LEU A 94 22.86 9.17 1.32
N LEU A 95 23.72 9.20 2.36
CA LEU A 95 25.07 8.64 2.29
C LEU A 95 25.04 7.13 2.04
N LEU A 96 24.15 6.40 2.71
CA LEU A 96 23.95 4.95 2.48
C LEU A 96 23.48 4.67 1.05
N ASN A 97 22.57 5.48 0.51
CA ASN A 97 22.13 5.35 -0.88
C ASN A 97 23.25 5.67 -1.90
N ILE A 98 24.13 6.63 -1.59
CA ILE A 98 25.34 6.92 -2.39
C ILE A 98 26.30 5.72 -2.35
N VAL A 99 26.51 5.12 -1.17
CA VAL A 99 27.34 3.92 -1.00
C VAL A 99 26.78 2.76 -1.83
N ALA A 100 25.46 2.49 -1.69
CA ALA A 100 24.76 1.44 -2.42
C ALA A 100 24.93 1.59 -3.93
N SER A 101 24.66 2.81 -4.44
CA SER A 101 24.66 3.11 -5.87
C SER A 101 26.06 3.11 -6.47
N GLY A 102 27.05 3.58 -5.73
CA GLY A 102 28.44 3.71 -6.20
C GLY A 102 29.30 2.47 -5.97
N ARG A 103 28.78 1.44 -5.27
CA ARG A 103 29.57 0.27 -4.80
C ARG A 103 30.87 0.69 -4.14
N ILE A 104 30.77 1.66 -3.24
CA ILE A 104 31.92 2.38 -2.70
C ILE A 104 32.78 1.43 -1.85
N ALA A 105 34.11 1.51 -2.02
CA ALA A 105 35.05 0.70 -1.24
C ALA A 105 34.83 0.93 0.26
N ASN A 106 34.88 -0.15 1.06
CA ASN A 106 34.57 -0.14 2.50
C ASN A 106 33.15 0.37 2.87
N GLY A 107 32.27 0.58 1.89
CA GLY A 107 30.88 0.98 2.10
C GLY A 107 30.08 0.00 2.96
N ALA A 108 30.46 -1.28 2.94
CA ALA A 108 29.88 -2.28 3.81
C ALA A 108 30.11 -1.98 5.31
N MET A 109 31.25 -1.38 5.67
CA MET A 109 31.51 -0.97 7.06
C MET A 109 30.58 0.15 7.50
N ILE A 110 30.21 1.06 6.59
CA ILE A 110 29.25 2.14 6.87
C ILE A 110 27.86 1.55 7.08
N GLY A 111 27.41 0.68 6.16
CA GLY A 111 26.14 -0.03 6.30
C GLY A 111 26.06 -0.82 7.61
N GLN A 112 27.14 -1.52 7.99
CA GLN A 112 27.22 -2.24 9.26
C GLN A 112 27.13 -1.31 10.47
N ALA A 113 27.86 -0.19 10.47
CA ALA A 113 27.79 0.78 11.57
C ALA A 113 26.37 1.36 11.74
N ALA A 114 25.64 1.56 10.63
CA ALA A 114 24.28 2.06 10.63
C ALA A 114 23.25 1.05 11.21
N LEU A 115 23.61 -0.21 11.37
CA LEU A 115 22.72 -1.23 11.92
C LEU A 115 22.81 -1.38 13.45
N HIS A 116 23.87 -0.84 14.06
CA HIS A 116 24.15 -1.00 15.49
C HIS A 116 23.74 0.19 16.38
N GLY A 117 23.08 1.21 15.84
CA GLY A 117 22.56 2.36 16.61
C GLY A 117 21.03 2.37 16.73
N GLU A 118 20.52 3.22 17.62
CA GLU A 118 19.08 3.49 17.80
C GLU A 118 18.52 4.33 16.64
N TRP A 119 18.56 3.77 15.42
CA TRP A 119 18.17 4.48 14.20
C TRP A 119 16.73 4.21 13.80
N ASN A 120 16.12 5.18 13.14
CA ASN A 120 14.84 5.04 12.47
C ASN A 120 14.86 3.91 11.42
N VAL A 121 13.73 3.21 11.30
CA VAL A 121 13.47 2.12 10.35
C VAL A 121 13.99 2.41 8.94
N ARG A 122 13.81 3.64 8.45
CA ARG A 122 14.30 4.00 7.11
C ARG A 122 15.82 3.86 6.98
N VAL A 123 16.58 4.38 7.94
CA VAL A 123 18.06 4.31 7.91
C VAL A 123 18.52 2.86 7.99
N GLN A 124 17.85 2.02 8.80
CA GLN A 124 18.14 0.59 8.87
C GLN A 124 17.90 -0.11 7.54
N VAL A 125 16.79 0.22 6.86
CA VAL A 125 16.47 -0.30 5.53
C VAL A 125 17.52 0.14 4.49
N ASP A 126 17.87 1.42 4.46
CA ASP A 126 18.90 1.94 3.54
C ASP A 126 20.29 1.35 3.84
N ALA A 127 20.56 1.00 5.10
CA ALA A 127 21.80 0.32 5.48
C ALA A 127 21.88 -1.09 4.90
N VAL A 128 20.76 -1.84 4.92
CA VAL A 128 20.67 -3.14 4.26
C VAL A 128 20.83 -3.00 2.75
N GLU A 129 20.17 -2.02 2.12
CA GLU A 129 20.33 -1.73 0.68
C GLU A 129 21.77 -1.35 0.32
N SER A 130 22.44 -0.58 1.18
CA SER A 130 23.86 -0.24 1.03
C SER A 130 24.75 -1.47 1.06
N LEU A 131 24.51 -2.39 1.99
CA LEU A 131 25.25 -3.65 2.06
C LEU A 131 25.01 -4.51 0.81
N LEU A 132 23.75 -4.61 0.36
CA LEU A 132 23.36 -5.32 -0.87
C LEU A 132 24.05 -4.72 -2.11
N GLY A 133 24.05 -3.39 -2.24
CA GLY A 133 24.70 -2.68 -3.34
C GLY A 133 26.22 -2.90 -3.39
N CYS A 134 26.88 -2.94 -2.22
CA CYS A 134 28.30 -3.24 -2.11
C CYS A 134 28.65 -4.71 -2.40
N GLY A 135 27.67 -5.63 -2.34
CA GLY A 135 27.89 -7.05 -2.59
C GLY A 135 28.71 -7.78 -1.52
N ASP A 136 28.79 -7.26 -0.29
CA ASP A 136 29.47 -7.94 0.82
C ASP A 136 28.55 -9.02 1.42
N THR A 137 28.55 -10.17 0.76
CA THR A 137 27.72 -11.32 1.14
C THR A 137 28.04 -11.84 2.54
N SER A 138 29.28 -11.70 3.01
CA SER A 138 29.71 -12.21 4.31
C SER A 138 29.13 -11.38 5.46
N THR A 139 29.18 -10.05 5.32
CA THR A 139 28.60 -9.12 6.29
C THR A 139 27.08 -9.19 6.27
N LEU A 140 26.46 -9.30 5.09
CA LEU A 140 25.01 -9.48 4.96
C LEU A 140 24.53 -10.78 5.63
N GLN A 141 25.24 -11.89 5.44
CA GLN A 141 24.88 -13.14 6.09
C GLN A 141 25.04 -13.06 7.61
N HIS A 142 26.11 -12.41 8.10
CA HIS A 142 26.30 -12.19 9.52
C HIS A 142 25.19 -11.31 10.12
N PHE A 143 24.85 -10.21 9.44
CA PHE A 143 23.76 -9.33 9.85
C PHE A 143 22.42 -10.06 9.83
N ALA A 144 22.07 -10.78 8.76
CA ALA A 144 20.82 -11.54 8.68
C ALA A 144 20.67 -12.51 9.85
N ASN A 145 21.75 -13.18 10.25
CA ASN A 145 21.77 -14.05 11.43
C ASN A 145 21.55 -13.27 12.74
N GLN A 146 22.17 -12.10 12.91
CA GLN A 146 21.98 -11.24 14.08
C GLN A 146 20.58 -10.64 14.16
N PHE A 147 20.11 -10.05 13.06
CA PHE A 147 18.76 -9.51 12.89
C PHE A 147 17.72 -10.56 13.26
N TYR A 148 17.85 -11.78 12.72
CA TYR A 148 16.95 -12.88 13.03
C TYR A 148 17.00 -13.28 14.52
N ALA A 149 18.18 -13.29 15.15
CA ALA A 149 18.32 -13.61 16.57
C ALA A 149 17.77 -12.51 17.50
N GLN A 150 17.57 -11.29 16.98
CA GLN A 150 17.18 -10.10 17.73
C GLN A 150 15.84 -9.50 17.27
N LEU A 151 15.02 -10.27 16.54
CA LEU A 151 13.71 -9.81 16.02
C LEU A 151 12.90 -8.98 17.03
N PRO A 152 12.76 -9.38 18.32
CA PRO A 152 11.96 -8.61 19.29
C PRO A 152 12.48 -7.21 19.61
N GLN A 153 13.70 -6.86 19.21
CA GLN A 153 14.28 -5.53 19.41
C GLN A 153 13.90 -4.55 18.28
N TYR A 154 13.39 -5.06 17.16
CA TYR A 154 12.98 -4.25 16.02
C TYR A 154 11.46 -3.96 16.07
N SER A 155 11.06 -2.83 15.50
CA SER A 155 9.64 -2.54 15.30
C SER A 155 9.03 -3.46 14.23
N SER A 156 7.74 -3.76 14.34
CA SER A 156 6.92 -4.49 13.34
C SER A 156 7.23 -4.04 11.90
N HIS A 157 7.21 -2.72 11.66
CA HIS A 157 7.52 -2.14 10.35
C HIS A 157 8.95 -2.43 9.85
N ALA A 158 9.94 -2.34 10.75
CA ALA A 158 11.33 -2.65 10.41
C ALA A 158 11.51 -4.13 10.07
N ILE A 159 10.87 -5.01 10.83
CA ILE A 159 10.94 -6.45 10.60
C ILE A 159 10.42 -6.78 9.20
N GLY A 160 9.24 -6.28 8.84
CA GLY A 160 8.64 -6.49 7.52
C GLY A 160 9.52 -5.95 6.39
N ALA A 161 10.00 -4.70 6.52
CA ALA A 161 10.79 -4.03 5.49
C ALA A 161 12.18 -4.65 5.26
N ILE A 162 12.88 -5.03 6.34
CA ILE A 162 14.21 -5.65 6.27
C ILE A 162 14.11 -7.09 5.76
N THR A 163 13.16 -7.87 6.29
CA THR A 163 12.94 -9.27 5.87
C THR A 163 12.63 -9.36 4.38
N ALA A 164 11.83 -8.44 3.85
CA ALA A 164 11.50 -8.39 2.42
C ALA A 164 12.71 -8.16 1.50
N ARG A 165 13.82 -7.60 2.00
CA ARG A 165 15.06 -7.34 1.24
C ARG A 165 16.08 -8.45 1.37
N LEU A 166 16.12 -9.11 2.52
CA LEU A 166 17.07 -10.19 2.80
C LEU A 166 16.62 -11.55 2.21
N PHE A 167 15.33 -11.74 1.99
CA PHE A 167 14.80 -12.95 1.36
C PHE A 167 14.89 -12.89 -0.18
N PRO A 168 15.17 -13.98 -0.90
CA PRO A 168 15.56 -15.33 -0.45
C PRO A 168 17.07 -15.52 -0.21
N GLU A 169 17.91 -14.53 -0.51
CA GLU A 169 19.36 -14.71 -0.59
C GLU A 169 20.00 -15.01 0.77
N TYR A 170 19.56 -14.33 1.82
CA TYR A 170 20.17 -14.39 3.17
C TYR A 170 19.24 -14.95 4.25
N LEU A 171 17.94 -15.06 3.95
CA LEU A 171 16.94 -15.68 4.83
C LEU A 171 16.31 -16.89 4.17
N SER A 172 16.25 -17.99 4.92
CA SER A 172 15.48 -19.17 4.53
C SER A 172 13.96 -18.91 4.64
N PRO A 173 13.12 -19.68 3.95
CA PRO A 173 11.67 -19.59 4.09
C PRO A 173 11.17 -19.75 5.53
N ALA A 174 11.80 -20.62 6.33
CA ALA A 174 11.46 -20.78 7.75
C ALA A 174 11.77 -19.53 8.58
N GLN A 175 12.89 -18.86 8.30
CA GLN A 175 13.24 -17.60 8.94
C GLN A 175 12.31 -16.46 8.51
N LEU A 176 11.93 -16.42 7.23
CA LEU A 176 10.93 -15.48 6.71
C LEU A 176 9.61 -15.61 7.49
N VAL A 177 9.06 -16.82 7.61
CA VAL A 177 7.78 -17.02 8.29
C VAL A 177 7.87 -16.66 9.77
N THR A 178 8.97 -16.99 10.44
CA THR A 178 9.20 -16.59 11.84
C THR A 178 9.32 -15.09 11.99
N ALA A 179 10.01 -14.39 11.11
CA ALA A 179 10.10 -12.92 11.16
C ALA A 179 8.74 -12.26 10.95
N LEU A 180 7.94 -12.75 10.00
CA LEU A 180 6.60 -12.22 9.76
C LEU A 180 5.69 -12.39 10.97
N GLN A 181 5.86 -13.44 11.79
CA GLN A 181 5.05 -13.66 12.99
C GLN A 181 5.05 -12.49 13.99
N ASP A 182 6.10 -11.69 14.01
CA ASP A 182 6.29 -10.55 14.93
C ASP A 182 5.82 -9.21 14.33
N THR A 183 5.18 -9.24 13.15
CA THR A 183 4.62 -8.05 12.49
C THR A 183 3.10 -7.98 12.61
N ASP A 184 2.56 -6.77 12.59
CA ASP A 184 1.12 -6.53 12.67
C ASP A 184 0.42 -7.12 11.45
N ALA A 185 -0.67 -7.87 11.67
CA ALA A 185 -1.46 -8.49 10.60
C ALA A 185 -2.08 -7.50 9.59
N ASN A 186 -2.01 -6.18 9.87
CA ASN A 186 -2.43 -5.11 8.95
C ASN A 186 -1.33 -4.70 7.97
N GLU A 187 -0.08 -5.12 8.17
CA GLU A 187 0.97 -4.90 7.18
C GLU A 187 0.76 -5.80 5.96
N THR A 188 1.09 -5.26 4.79
CA THR A 188 0.82 -5.84 3.47
C THR A 188 1.72 -7.03 3.18
N TRP A 189 1.56 -8.15 3.90
CA TRP A 189 2.24 -9.40 3.53
C TRP A 189 1.69 -9.89 2.21
N ASN A 190 2.54 -9.85 1.20
CA ASN A 190 2.26 -10.37 -0.12
C ASN A 190 2.87 -11.79 -0.20
N LEU A 191 2.22 -12.78 0.40
CA LEU A 191 2.75 -14.16 0.45
C LEU A 191 3.00 -14.75 -0.94
N GLN A 192 2.20 -14.37 -1.94
CA GLN A 192 2.44 -14.79 -3.32
C GLN A 192 3.74 -14.21 -3.91
N ASP A 193 4.15 -13.00 -3.52
CA ASP A 193 5.44 -12.43 -3.95
C ASP A 193 6.62 -13.26 -3.42
N TYR A 194 6.60 -13.61 -2.14
CA TYR A 194 7.63 -14.49 -1.55
C TYR A 194 7.68 -15.85 -2.22
N TRP A 195 6.52 -16.44 -2.54
CA TRP A 195 6.46 -17.69 -3.31
C TRP A 195 7.14 -17.58 -4.68
N PHE A 196 6.91 -16.49 -5.41
CA PHE A 196 7.53 -16.29 -6.73
C PHE A 196 9.01 -15.95 -6.67
N ARG A 197 9.50 -15.45 -5.53
CA ARG A 197 10.91 -15.20 -5.26
C ARG A 197 11.69 -16.43 -4.82
N CYS A 198 11.02 -17.50 -4.35
CA CYS A 198 11.69 -18.77 -4.04
C CYS A 198 12.50 -19.27 -5.26
N ARG A 199 13.76 -19.65 -5.00
CA ARG A 199 14.76 -19.99 -6.03
C ARG A 199 14.51 -21.35 -6.67
N ASN A 200 13.86 -22.26 -5.95
CA ASN A 200 13.60 -23.63 -6.39
C ASN A 200 12.38 -24.22 -5.66
N ASP A 201 12.01 -25.44 -6.04
CA ASP A 201 10.86 -26.14 -5.46
C ASP A 201 11.11 -26.56 -4.00
N ASP A 202 12.36 -26.79 -3.59
CA ASP A 202 12.70 -27.09 -2.19
C ASP A 202 12.40 -25.90 -1.26
N GLU A 203 12.64 -24.67 -1.71
CA GLU A 203 12.30 -23.46 -0.97
C GLU A 203 10.80 -23.20 -0.93
N ARG A 204 10.11 -23.44 -2.04
CA ARG A 204 8.64 -23.39 -2.09
C ARG A 204 8.02 -24.38 -1.11
N GLU A 205 8.57 -25.59 -1.06
CA GLU A 205 8.18 -26.62 -0.12
C GLU A 205 8.49 -26.22 1.33
N SER A 206 9.68 -25.66 1.59
CA SER A 206 10.05 -25.14 2.90
C SER A 206 9.13 -24.00 3.36
N LEU A 207 8.75 -23.09 2.44
CA LEU A 207 7.84 -21.99 2.71
C LEU A 207 6.46 -22.50 3.13
N MET A 208 5.88 -23.43 2.35
CA MET A 208 4.57 -23.99 2.66
C MET A 208 4.58 -24.74 4.00
N ASN A 209 5.63 -25.54 4.26
CA ASN A 209 5.78 -26.22 5.55
C ASN A 209 5.87 -25.22 6.71
N ALA A 210 6.71 -24.18 6.60
CA ALA A 210 6.86 -23.18 7.65
C ALA A 210 5.56 -22.41 7.91
N LEU A 211 4.82 -22.04 6.86
CA LEU A 211 3.50 -21.39 6.97
C LEU A 211 2.48 -22.30 7.67
N ALA A 212 2.47 -23.60 7.31
CA ALA A 212 1.57 -24.57 7.92
C ALA A 212 1.91 -24.76 9.40
N ASP A 213 3.17 -25.00 9.74
CA ASP A 213 3.63 -25.22 11.11
C ASP A 213 3.39 -23.99 11.99
N SER A 214 3.59 -22.78 11.46
CA SER A 214 3.24 -21.53 12.15
C SER A 214 1.76 -21.49 12.55
N CYS A 215 0.87 -21.96 11.68
CA CYS A 215 -0.57 -22.01 11.96
C CYS A 215 -0.97 -23.17 12.89
N LEU A 216 -0.18 -24.23 12.97
CA LEU A 216 -0.45 -25.43 13.77
C LEU A 216 0.21 -25.39 15.15
N THR A 217 1.16 -24.48 15.38
CA THR A 217 1.88 -24.34 16.65
C THR A 217 0.94 -23.79 17.75
N PRO A 218 0.98 -24.32 18.99
CA PRO A 218 0.18 -23.81 20.11
C PRO A 218 0.33 -22.29 20.38
N PRO A 219 -0.70 -21.60 20.91
CA PRO A 219 -1.96 -22.12 21.43
C PRO A 219 -3.02 -22.38 20.34
N VAL A 220 -3.33 -23.66 20.13
CA VAL A 220 -4.31 -24.11 19.13
C VAL A 220 -5.73 -23.94 19.67
N ASP A 221 -6.60 -23.38 18.85
CA ASP A 221 -8.03 -23.26 19.14
C ASP A 221 -8.68 -24.64 19.24
N LYS A 222 -9.42 -24.92 20.33
CA LYS A 222 -10.11 -26.20 20.51
C LYS A 222 -11.10 -26.51 19.40
N HIS A 223 -11.77 -25.50 18.85
CA HIS A 223 -12.77 -25.66 17.80
C HIS A 223 -12.12 -25.79 16.42
N TYR A 224 -11.19 -24.90 16.06
CA TYR A 224 -10.64 -24.86 14.70
C TYR A 224 -9.38 -25.73 14.51
N GLY A 225 -8.65 -26.09 15.57
CA GLY A 225 -7.43 -26.89 15.42
C GLY A 225 -6.27 -26.13 14.77
N ILE A 226 -6.30 -24.80 14.82
CA ILE A 226 -5.19 -23.92 14.42
C ILE A 226 -4.95 -22.85 15.48
N ASN A 227 -3.78 -22.25 15.49
CA ASN A 227 -3.42 -21.15 16.39
C ASN A 227 -4.42 -19.99 16.27
N LYS A 228 -4.99 -19.55 17.39
CA LYS A 228 -6.02 -18.49 17.42
C LYS A 228 -5.54 -17.16 16.83
N GLU A 229 -4.27 -16.83 17.06
CA GLU A 229 -3.65 -15.58 16.66
C GLU A 229 -3.24 -15.61 15.17
N ARG A 230 -3.16 -16.81 14.58
CA ARG A 230 -2.74 -17.02 13.19
C ARG A 230 -3.89 -17.32 12.23
N LYS A 231 -5.14 -17.07 12.63
CA LYS A 231 -6.32 -17.23 11.76
C LYS A 231 -6.23 -16.40 10.49
N GLU A 232 -5.73 -15.16 10.58
CA GLU A 232 -5.59 -14.30 9.40
C GLU A 232 -4.46 -14.76 8.47
N LEU A 233 -3.37 -15.31 9.04
CA LEU A 233 -2.31 -15.95 8.26
C LEU A 233 -2.85 -17.12 7.44
N ALA A 234 -3.63 -18.01 8.08
CA ALA A 234 -4.25 -19.15 7.38
C ALA A 234 -5.18 -18.69 6.22
N ARG A 235 -5.94 -17.59 6.39
CA ARG A 235 -6.73 -16.99 5.30
C ARG A 235 -5.85 -16.43 4.17
N ARG A 236 -4.72 -15.80 4.50
CA ARG A 236 -3.74 -15.32 3.50
C ARG A 236 -3.09 -16.48 2.75
N CYS A 237 -2.80 -17.60 3.41
CA CYS A 237 -2.31 -18.83 2.77
C CYS A 237 -3.31 -19.37 1.74
N ALA A 238 -4.61 -19.36 2.05
CA ALA A 238 -5.64 -19.77 1.10
C ALA A 238 -5.64 -18.89 -0.16
N ARG A 239 -5.57 -17.56 0.02
CA ARG A 239 -5.47 -16.59 -1.08
C ARG A 239 -4.21 -16.81 -1.93
N MET A 240 -3.08 -17.11 -1.28
CA MET A 240 -1.81 -17.42 -1.95
C MET A 240 -1.96 -18.68 -2.83
N LEU A 241 -2.42 -19.80 -2.27
CA LEU A 241 -2.58 -21.06 -3.01
C LEU A 241 -3.53 -20.90 -4.20
N ARG A 242 -4.61 -20.13 -4.03
CA ARG A 242 -5.53 -19.82 -5.14
C ARG A 242 -4.83 -19.07 -6.26
N LYS A 243 -4.10 -18.00 -5.96
CA LYS A 243 -3.40 -17.20 -6.97
C LYS A 243 -2.35 -18.02 -7.73
N ILE A 244 -1.65 -18.91 -7.02
CA ILE A 244 -0.69 -19.82 -7.65
C ILE A 244 -1.42 -20.78 -8.58
N TYR A 245 -2.50 -21.43 -8.11
CA TYR A 245 -3.28 -22.37 -8.93
C TYR A 245 -3.94 -21.70 -10.15
N GLN A 246 -4.47 -20.48 -10.02
CA GLN A 246 -5.05 -19.73 -11.13
C GLN A 246 -4.01 -19.39 -12.21
N ARG A 247 -2.76 -19.14 -11.82
CA ARG A 247 -1.68 -18.82 -12.74
C ARG A 247 -1.09 -20.06 -13.40
N ASP A 248 -0.81 -21.09 -12.61
CA ASP A 248 -0.01 -22.24 -13.02
C ASP A 248 -0.88 -23.46 -13.41
N GLY A 249 -2.18 -23.44 -13.12
CA GLY A 249 -3.15 -24.50 -13.41
C GLY A 249 -2.96 -25.80 -12.60
N THR A 250 -1.88 -25.89 -11.82
CA THR A 250 -1.52 -27.07 -11.02
C THR A 250 -0.77 -26.63 -9.75
N LEU A 251 -0.79 -27.49 -8.73
CA LEU A 251 0.07 -27.38 -7.55
C LEU A 251 0.77 -28.73 -7.37
N HIS A 252 2.08 -28.72 -7.18
CA HIS A 252 2.84 -29.96 -6.95
C HIS A 252 2.42 -30.60 -5.62
N ASN A 253 2.02 -31.88 -5.65
CA ASN A 253 1.63 -32.63 -4.45
C ASN A 253 2.83 -32.91 -3.53
N SER A 254 3.23 -31.89 -2.79
CA SER A 254 4.32 -31.90 -1.83
C SER A 254 3.80 -31.97 -0.39
N LYS A 255 4.65 -32.30 0.58
CA LYS A 255 4.23 -32.42 1.98
C LYS A 255 3.78 -31.07 2.54
N GLY A 256 4.48 -30.00 2.20
CA GLY A 256 4.16 -28.63 2.57
C GLY A 256 2.81 -28.20 2.03
N LEU A 257 2.51 -28.51 0.76
CA LEU A 257 1.19 -28.25 0.20
C LEU A 257 0.10 -28.97 1.01
N ARG A 258 0.27 -30.27 1.27
CA ARG A 258 -0.73 -31.07 2.00
C ARG A 258 -0.98 -30.52 3.40
N ARG A 259 0.07 -30.21 4.17
CA ARG A 259 -0.05 -29.60 5.50
C ARG A 259 -0.75 -28.25 5.45
N LEU A 260 -0.40 -27.42 4.46
CA LEU A 260 -1.00 -26.10 4.30
C LEU A 260 -2.48 -26.19 3.89
N LEU A 261 -2.86 -27.16 3.05
CA LEU A 261 -4.26 -27.44 2.73
C LEU A 261 -5.07 -27.88 3.94
N VAL A 262 -4.48 -28.66 4.87
CA VAL A 262 -5.13 -29.01 6.15
C VAL A 262 -5.37 -27.75 7.00
N VAL A 263 -4.39 -26.83 7.06
CA VAL A 263 -4.54 -25.55 7.76
C VAL A 263 -5.65 -24.70 7.13
N VAL A 264 -5.67 -24.59 5.81
CA VAL A 264 -6.66 -23.82 5.06
C VAL A 264 -8.07 -24.41 5.23
N ALA A 265 -8.21 -25.73 5.27
CA ALA A 265 -9.49 -26.41 5.52
C ALA A 265 -10.07 -26.14 6.92
N ARG A 266 -9.25 -25.68 7.87
CA ARG A 266 -9.64 -25.39 9.26
C ARG A 266 -10.10 -23.95 9.49
N VAL A 267 -9.95 -23.07 8.51
CA VAL A 267 -10.49 -21.70 8.56
C VAL A 267 -11.74 -21.55 7.71
N ARG A 268 -12.73 -20.84 8.25
CA ARG A 268 -13.87 -20.37 7.45
C ARG A 268 -13.37 -19.23 6.56
N ILE A 269 -13.41 -19.43 5.25
CA ILE A 269 -13.01 -18.43 4.26
C ILE A 269 -14.26 -17.64 3.85
N GLU A 270 -14.09 -16.41 3.38
CA GLU A 270 -15.19 -15.61 2.85
C GLU A 270 -15.77 -16.24 1.57
N TYR A 271 -17.05 -15.97 1.31
CA TYR A 271 -17.83 -16.59 0.24
C TYR A 271 -17.15 -16.40 -1.13
N GLY A 272 -16.94 -17.51 -1.86
CA GLY A 272 -16.38 -17.52 -3.23
C GLY A 272 -14.95 -18.06 -3.32
N ASP A 273 -14.16 -17.99 -2.25
CA ASP A 273 -12.77 -18.48 -2.24
C ASP A 273 -12.66 -20.02 -2.14
N GLU A 274 -13.72 -20.69 -1.65
CA GLU A 274 -13.73 -22.14 -1.33
C GLU A 274 -13.85 -23.03 -2.58
N GLU A 275 -14.54 -22.60 -3.64
CA GLU A 275 -14.91 -23.47 -4.78
C GLU A 275 -13.72 -23.93 -5.62
N ASN A 276 -12.69 -23.07 -5.79
CA ASN A 276 -11.55 -23.39 -6.66
C ASN A 276 -10.59 -24.40 -6.04
N LEU A 277 -10.25 -24.24 -4.75
CA LEU A 277 -9.33 -25.17 -4.07
C LEU A 277 -10.01 -26.52 -3.78
N GLN A 278 -11.30 -26.52 -3.44
CA GLN A 278 -12.06 -27.75 -3.29
C GLN A 278 -12.13 -28.55 -4.60
N SER A 279 -12.48 -27.89 -5.72
CA SER A 279 -12.56 -28.55 -7.02
C SER A 279 -11.21 -29.13 -7.45
N MET A 280 -10.11 -28.43 -7.16
CA MET A 280 -8.75 -28.92 -7.40
C MET A 280 -8.46 -30.21 -6.63
N ILE A 281 -8.70 -30.24 -5.31
CA ILE A 281 -8.44 -31.44 -4.49
C ILE A 281 -9.34 -32.61 -4.92
N GLN A 282 -10.60 -32.33 -5.24
CA GLN A 282 -11.54 -33.37 -5.65
C GLN A 282 -11.20 -33.98 -7.03
N ALA A 283 -10.61 -33.19 -7.93
CA ALA A 283 -10.22 -33.67 -9.26
C ALA A 283 -8.97 -34.57 -9.24
N ASP A 284 -8.08 -34.42 -8.26
CA ASP A 284 -6.85 -35.22 -8.12
C ASP A 284 -6.96 -36.24 -6.98
N ARG A 285 -7.30 -37.49 -7.34
CA ARG A 285 -7.43 -38.61 -6.40
C ARG A 285 -6.15 -38.87 -5.59
N GLY A 286 -4.98 -38.68 -6.21
CA GLY A 286 -3.69 -38.89 -5.53
C GLY A 286 -3.47 -37.84 -4.45
N LEU A 287 -3.67 -36.56 -4.80
CA LEU A 287 -3.59 -35.46 -3.85
C LEU A 287 -4.62 -35.62 -2.72
N LYS A 288 -5.88 -35.96 -3.05
CA LYS A 288 -6.95 -36.19 -2.06
C LYS A 288 -6.57 -37.26 -1.03
N ARG A 289 -6.08 -38.42 -1.50
CA ARG A 289 -5.59 -39.51 -0.64
C ARG A 289 -4.47 -39.04 0.27
N ASP A 290 -3.49 -38.33 -0.27
CA ASP A 290 -2.33 -37.91 0.50
C ASP A 290 -2.69 -36.79 1.50
N VAL A 291 -3.59 -35.86 1.15
CA VAL A 291 -4.13 -34.83 2.06
C VAL A 291 -4.91 -35.46 3.21
N PHE A 292 -5.68 -36.53 2.95
CA PHE A 292 -6.37 -37.26 4.02
C PHE A 292 -5.39 -37.78 5.07
N TRP A 293 -4.33 -38.46 4.66
CA TRP A 293 -3.33 -38.98 5.59
C TRP A 293 -2.56 -37.87 6.29
N GLU A 294 -2.25 -36.77 5.61
CA GLU A 294 -1.65 -35.61 6.26
C GLU A 294 -2.60 -35.01 7.32
N HIS A 295 -3.92 -34.98 7.06
CA HIS A 295 -4.90 -34.52 8.04
C HIS A 295 -4.92 -35.43 9.29
N VAL A 296 -4.89 -36.74 9.11
CA VAL A 296 -4.78 -37.72 10.20
C VAL A 296 -3.52 -37.43 11.05
N GLN A 297 -2.37 -37.21 10.41
CA GLN A 297 -1.12 -36.88 11.10
C GLN A 297 -1.23 -35.55 11.87
N VAL A 298 -1.74 -34.49 11.24
CA VAL A 298 -1.90 -33.18 11.91
C VAL A 298 -2.86 -33.28 13.11
N VAL A 299 -3.91 -34.09 13.05
CA VAL A 299 -4.79 -34.33 14.21
C VAL A 299 -4.04 -35.02 15.34
N ARG A 300 -3.23 -36.04 15.04
CA ARG A 300 -2.36 -36.71 16.02
C ARG A 300 -1.34 -35.76 16.65
N GLU A 301 -0.80 -34.82 15.87
CA GLU A 301 0.18 -33.82 16.34
C GLU A 301 -0.44 -32.71 17.20
N THR A 302 -1.65 -32.26 16.88
CA THR A 302 -2.19 -30.99 17.41
C THR A 302 -3.33 -31.13 18.42
N ARG A 303 -3.88 -32.34 18.62
CA ARG A 303 -5.03 -32.57 19.51
C ARG A 303 -4.64 -33.32 20.77
N GLU A 304 -5.23 -32.92 21.91
CA GLU A 304 -5.05 -33.58 23.21
C GLU A 304 -5.66 -34.99 23.23
N GLU A 305 -6.77 -35.19 22.51
CA GLU A 305 -7.46 -36.47 22.37
C GLU A 305 -7.60 -36.83 20.87
N PRO A 306 -6.50 -37.24 20.20
CA PRO A 306 -6.52 -37.53 18.77
C PRO A 306 -7.58 -38.55 18.39
N GLU A 307 -7.74 -39.63 19.15
CA GLU A 307 -8.70 -40.71 18.87
C GLU A 307 -10.14 -40.17 18.74
N LYS A 308 -10.57 -39.27 19.64
CA LYS A 308 -11.92 -38.68 19.59
C LYS A 308 -12.11 -37.72 18.40
N GLU A 309 -11.06 -37.01 17.99
CA GLU A 309 -11.13 -36.12 16.82
C GLU A 309 -10.98 -36.90 15.50
N LEU A 310 -10.19 -37.98 15.46
CA LEU A 310 -10.12 -38.93 14.35
C LEU A 310 -11.49 -39.60 14.13
N ASP A 311 -12.21 -39.94 15.21
CA ASP A 311 -13.59 -40.44 15.16
C ASP A 311 -14.59 -39.45 14.54
N ARG A 312 -14.32 -38.15 14.71
CA ARG A 312 -15.12 -37.01 14.20
C ARG A 312 -14.69 -36.50 12.84
N LEU A 313 -13.47 -36.84 12.41
CA LEU A 313 -12.82 -36.36 11.19
C LEU A 313 -13.67 -36.68 9.95
N SER A 314 -14.32 -37.84 9.97
CA SER A 314 -15.27 -38.27 8.95
C SER A 314 -16.63 -37.57 8.98
N PHE A 315 -17.01 -36.95 10.11
CA PHE A 315 -18.35 -36.37 10.33
C PHE A 315 -18.40 -34.84 10.22
N PHE A 316 -17.36 -34.12 10.66
CA PHE A 316 -17.45 -32.66 10.92
C PHE A 316 -16.57 -31.77 10.03
N TYR A 317 -15.37 -32.22 9.64
CA TYR A 317 -14.38 -31.34 9.00
C TYR A 317 -14.34 -31.44 7.47
N ASN A 318 -15.10 -32.36 6.86
CA ASN A 318 -14.90 -32.79 5.47
C ASN A 318 -16.01 -32.36 4.49
N GLN A 319 -16.86 -31.37 4.78
CA GLN A 319 -17.85 -30.90 3.79
C GLN A 319 -17.52 -29.56 3.13
N GLN A 320 -16.55 -28.81 3.66
CA GLN A 320 -16.21 -27.47 3.14
C GLN A 320 -15.01 -27.46 2.19
N PHE A 321 -14.11 -28.46 2.23
CA PHE A 321 -12.86 -28.43 1.45
C PHE A 321 -12.56 -29.70 0.63
N TRP A 322 -12.82 -30.91 1.15
CA TRP A 322 -12.75 -32.18 0.40
C TRP A 322 -13.54 -33.27 1.13
N SER A 323 -14.12 -34.23 0.39
CA SER A 323 -15.00 -35.30 0.90
C SER A 323 -14.81 -36.60 0.13
N PHE A 324 -14.93 -37.77 0.77
CA PHE A 324 -14.91 -39.05 0.07
C PHE A 324 -16.16 -39.28 -0.80
N ASP A 325 -15.96 -40.00 -1.91
CA ASP A 325 -17.02 -40.48 -2.78
C ASP A 325 -16.83 -41.97 -3.13
N GLN A 326 -17.67 -42.51 -4.01
CA GLN A 326 -17.62 -43.94 -4.38
C GLN A 326 -16.30 -44.31 -5.07
N ASP A 327 -15.67 -43.38 -5.78
CA ASP A 327 -14.43 -43.65 -6.48
C ASP A 327 -13.24 -43.81 -5.53
N ASP A 328 -13.38 -43.37 -4.27
CA ASP A 328 -12.37 -43.52 -3.23
C ASP A 328 -12.40 -44.89 -2.53
N VAL A 329 -13.57 -45.55 -2.53
CA VAL A 329 -13.79 -46.82 -1.82
C VAL A 329 -12.77 -47.90 -2.21
N PRO A 330 -12.42 -48.08 -3.50
CA PRO A 330 -11.43 -49.09 -3.88
C PRO A 330 -10.06 -48.89 -3.23
N TRP A 331 -9.53 -47.66 -3.17
CA TRP A 331 -8.21 -47.43 -2.56
C TRP A 331 -8.29 -47.49 -1.03
N LEU A 332 -9.41 -47.09 -0.43
CA LEU A 332 -9.63 -47.24 1.01
C LEU A 332 -9.62 -48.71 1.44
N LEU A 333 -10.25 -49.60 0.66
CA LEU A 333 -10.25 -51.06 0.91
C LEU A 333 -8.86 -51.67 0.70
N ASP A 334 -8.14 -51.25 -0.33
CA ASP A 334 -6.76 -51.69 -0.60
C ASP A 334 -5.82 -51.31 0.56
N GLU A 335 -5.90 -50.07 1.05
CA GLU A 335 -5.11 -49.64 2.19
C GLU A 335 -5.53 -50.29 3.51
N LEU A 336 -6.82 -50.58 3.70
CA LEU A 336 -7.29 -51.32 4.89
C LEU A 336 -6.70 -52.73 4.95
N THR A 337 -6.42 -53.31 3.77
CA THR A 337 -5.81 -54.63 3.62
C THR A 337 -4.30 -54.59 3.84
N THR A 338 -3.62 -53.55 3.35
CA THR A 338 -2.16 -53.50 3.30
C THR A 338 -1.51 -52.85 4.53
N ARG A 339 -2.21 -51.95 5.24
CA ARG A 339 -1.65 -51.26 6.41
C ARG A 339 -1.60 -52.17 7.63
N THR A 340 -0.52 -52.08 8.39
CA THR A 340 -0.27 -52.92 9.59
C THR A 340 -0.62 -52.22 10.90
N SER A 341 -0.71 -50.89 10.91
CA SER A 341 -1.09 -50.12 12.10
C SER A 341 -2.57 -50.30 12.41
N ALA A 342 -2.88 -50.80 13.60
CA ALA A 342 -4.26 -50.99 14.05
C ALA A 342 -5.05 -49.67 14.03
N ASP A 343 -4.43 -48.57 14.47
CA ASP A 343 -5.03 -47.23 14.47
C ASP A 343 -5.33 -46.73 13.04
N ASP A 344 -4.41 -46.91 12.09
CA ASP A 344 -4.66 -46.56 10.69
C ASP A 344 -5.79 -47.40 10.08
N ARG A 345 -5.87 -48.69 10.41
CA ARG A 345 -6.96 -49.58 9.95
C ARG A 345 -8.31 -49.16 10.55
N GLN A 346 -8.36 -48.69 11.80
CA GLN A 346 -9.58 -48.15 12.41
C GLN A 346 -10.05 -46.87 11.68
N VAL A 347 -9.12 -45.95 11.42
CA VAL A 347 -9.39 -44.72 10.66
C VAL A 347 -9.92 -45.03 9.26
N LEU A 348 -9.35 -46.01 8.58
CA LEU A 348 -9.81 -46.47 7.26
C LEU A 348 -11.19 -47.14 7.31
N LEU A 349 -11.42 -48.04 8.27
CA LEU A 349 -12.72 -48.67 8.47
C LEU A 349 -13.82 -47.63 8.70
N ARG A 350 -13.52 -46.59 9.50
CA ARG A 350 -14.40 -45.44 9.71
C ARG A 350 -14.63 -44.64 8.42
N ALA A 351 -13.59 -44.37 7.64
CA ALA A 351 -13.70 -43.68 6.36
C ALA A 351 -14.60 -44.45 5.38
N ILE A 352 -14.44 -45.76 5.28
CA ILE A 352 -15.29 -46.63 4.45
C ILE A 352 -16.74 -46.59 4.94
N TRP A 353 -16.97 -46.76 6.24
CA TRP A 353 -18.30 -46.71 6.83
C TRP A 353 -18.98 -45.37 6.57
N THR A 354 -18.31 -44.25 6.84
CA THR A 354 -18.87 -42.90 6.66
C THR A 354 -19.09 -42.52 5.19
N THR A 355 -18.37 -43.15 4.27
CA THR A 355 -18.58 -42.96 2.82
C THR A 355 -19.80 -43.74 2.33
N LEU A 356 -19.97 -44.99 2.78
CA LEU A 356 -20.98 -45.92 2.25
C LEU A 356 -22.31 -45.95 3.04
N ALA A 357 -22.28 -45.77 4.36
CA ALA A 357 -23.46 -45.90 5.22
C ALA A 357 -24.53 -44.83 4.95
N PRO A 358 -24.20 -43.52 4.78
CA PRO A 358 -25.20 -42.52 4.44
C PRO A 358 -25.87 -42.75 3.08
N ARG A 359 -25.23 -43.52 2.18
CA ARG A 359 -25.74 -43.88 0.85
C ARG A 359 -26.50 -45.20 0.83
N ASN A 360 -26.59 -45.89 1.98
CA ASN A 360 -27.16 -47.22 2.11
C ASN A 360 -26.46 -48.29 1.25
N GLU A 361 -25.15 -48.11 1.02
CA GLU A 361 -24.34 -48.96 0.11
C GLU A 361 -23.42 -49.92 0.87
N PHE A 362 -23.30 -49.77 2.19
CA PHE A 362 -22.37 -50.59 2.99
C PHE A 362 -22.72 -52.09 2.94
N ALA A 363 -24.00 -52.45 2.79
CA ALA A 363 -24.43 -53.85 2.70
C ALA A 363 -23.78 -54.61 1.53
N ALA A 364 -23.44 -53.91 0.43
CA ALA A 364 -22.77 -54.51 -0.72
C ALA A 364 -21.27 -54.79 -0.42
N ALA A 365 -20.64 -53.94 0.40
CA ALA A 365 -19.22 -54.05 0.76
C ALA A 365 -18.97 -54.84 2.05
N GLU A 366 -20.01 -55.11 2.86
CA GLU A 366 -19.87 -55.71 4.20
C GLU A 366 -19.08 -57.03 4.16
N LYS A 367 -19.39 -57.91 3.20
CA LYS A 367 -18.72 -59.20 3.07
C LYS A 367 -17.21 -59.05 2.85
N ASP A 368 -16.83 -58.11 1.99
CA ASP A 368 -15.44 -57.86 1.64
C ASP A 368 -14.69 -57.19 2.79
N VAL A 369 -15.32 -56.20 3.45
CA VAL A 369 -14.77 -55.56 4.66
C VAL A 369 -14.55 -56.60 5.77
N ARG A 370 -15.53 -57.48 6.02
CA ARG A 370 -15.40 -58.56 7.03
C ARG A 370 -14.30 -59.55 6.69
N ALA A 371 -14.08 -59.84 5.41
CA ALA A 371 -12.98 -60.69 4.97
C ALA A 371 -11.62 -60.01 5.20
N ILE A 372 -11.52 -58.70 4.94
CA ILE A 372 -10.28 -57.94 5.13
C ILE A 372 -9.89 -57.85 6.61
N ILE A 373 -10.85 -57.64 7.52
CA ILE A 373 -10.59 -57.47 8.96
C ILE A 373 -10.72 -58.76 9.79
N HIS A 374 -10.82 -59.94 9.14
CA HIS A 374 -11.08 -61.22 9.81
C HIS A 374 -10.03 -61.58 10.88
N ASP A 375 -8.82 -61.07 10.72
CA ASP A 375 -7.66 -61.29 11.57
C ASP A 375 -7.61 -60.35 12.80
N ASP A 376 -8.44 -59.31 12.82
CA ASP A 376 -8.42 -58.27 13.86
C ASP A 376 -9.75 -58.23 14.63
N ALA A 377 -9.73 -58.79 15.85
CA ALA A 377 -10.89 -58.82 16.73
C ALA A 377 -11.37 -57.42 17.16
N SER A 378 -10.49 -56.41 17.20
CA SER A 378 -10.85 -55.04 17.56
C SER A 378 -11.63 -54.38 16.43
N LEU A 379 -11.17 -54.51 15.18
CA LEU A 379 -11.87 -53.99 14.00
C LEU A 379 -13.21 -54.71 13.79
N GLN A 380 -13.27 -56.02 14.04
CA GLN A 380 -14.52 -56.79 14.03
C GLN A 380 -15.52 -56.24 15.05
N ALA A 381 -15.08 -55.97 16.28
CA ALA A 381 -15.92 -55.39 17.32
C ALA A 381 -16.41 -53.98 16.93
N GLN A 382 -15.51 -53.14 16.42
CA GLN A 382 -15.82 -51.79 15.98
C GLN A 382 -16.82 -51.77 14.82
N LEU A 383 -16.66 -52.65 13.83
CA LEU A 383 -17.63 -52.82 12.75
C LEU A 383 -19.00 -53.27 13.28
N ASN A 384 -19.02 -54.22 14.22
CA ASN A 384 -20.26 -54.67 14.83
C ASN A 384 -20.93 -53.56 15.65
N ASP A 385 -20.17 -52.66 16.27
CA ASP A 385 -20.70 -51.47 16.94
C ASP A 385 -21.27 -50.45 15.94
N TYR A 386 -20.67 -50.29 14.75
CA TYR A 386 -21.24 -49.46 13.68
C TYR A 386 -22.54 -50.03 13.12
N LEU A 387 -22.61 -51.36 13.01
CA LEU A 387 -23.80 -52.09 12.54
C LEU A 387 -24.86 -52.24 13.63
N ARG A 388 -24.53 -51.97 14.90
CA ARG A 388 -25.50 -51.98 15.99
C ARG A 388 -26.46 -50.81 15.80
N PRO A 389 -27.79 -51.04 15.85
CA PRO A 389 -28.75 -49.96 15.80
C PRO A 389 -28.43 -48.95 16.92
N PRO A 390 -28.41 -47.63 16.63
CA PRO A 390 -28.14 -46.62 17.65
C PRO A 390 -29.14 -46.75 18.80
N SER A 391 -28.70 -46.44 20.03
CA SER A 391 -29.63 -46.36 21.15
C SER A 391 -30.65 -45.24 20.91
N PRO A 392 -31.87 -45.29 21.48
CA PRO A 392 -32.89 -44.27 21.23
C PRO A 392 -32.43 -42.84 21.53
N ASP A 393 -31.56 -42.64 22.53
CA ASP A 393 -31.00 -41.33 22.86
C ASP A 393 -29.93 -40.89 21.84
N THR A 394 -29.08 -41.82 21.38
CA THR A 394 -28.08 -41.54 20.33
C THR A 394 -28.76 -41.26 18.99
N GLU A 395 -29.84 -41.98 18.69
CA GLU A 395 -30.63 -41.78 17.48
C GLU A 395 -31.31 -40.40 17.49
N ARG A 396 -31.75 -39.94 18.66
CA ARG A 396 -32.26 -38.58 18.86
C ARG A 396 -31.18 -37.51 18.67
N GLU A 397 -29.99 -37.67 19.25
CA GLU A 397 -28.86 -36.73 19.07
C GLU A 397 -28.36 -36.69 17.62
N ILE A 398 -28.25 -37.85 16.95
CA ILE A 398 -27.89 -37.95 15.54
C ILE A 398 -28.93 -37.24 14.67
N GLU A 399 -30.21 -37.41 14.96
CA GLU A 399 -31.30 -36.77 14.23
C GLU A 399 -31.35 -35.26 14.50
N GLU A 400 -31.14 -34.81 15.73
CA GLU A 400 -31.05 -33.38 16.08
C GLU A 400 -29.86 -32.70 15.41
N HIS A 401 -28.70 -33.36 15.38
CA HIS A 401 -27.50 -32.89 14.70
C HIS A 401 -27.66 -32.89 13.18
N ARG A 402 -28.28 -33.94 12.60
CA ARG A 402 -28.62 -34.00 11.18
C ARG A 402 -29.56 -32.85 10.82
N GLN A 403 -30.60 -32.60 11.62
CA GLN A 403 -31.50 -31.47 11.43
C GLN A 403 -30.79 -30.13 11.62
N GLU A 404 -29.83 -30.00 12.54
CA GLU A 404 -29.05 -28.77 12.71
C GLU A 404 -28.13 -28.50 11.52
N MET A 405 -27.42 -29.52 11.04
CA MET A 405 -26.58 -29.42 9.84
C MET A 405 -27.41 -29.17 8.60
N GLU A 406 -28.57 -29.82 8.45
CA GLU A 406 -29.52 -29.51 7.38
C GLU A 406 -30.04 -28.09 7.51
N ARG A 407 -30.43 -27.62 8.70
CA ARG A 407 -30.83 -26.21 8.92
C ARG A 407 -29.69 -25.25 8.60
N HIS A 408 -28.45 -25.56 8.97
CA HIS A 408 -27.29 -24.72 8.69
C HIS A 408 -26.96 -24.72 7.19
N GLN A 409 -26.91 -25.88 6.54
CA GLN A 409 -26.72 -25.99 5.10
C GLN A 409 -27.87 -25.36 4.33
N GLN A 410 -29.11 -25.52 4.77
CA GLN A 410 -30.28 -24.83 4.20
C GLN A 410 -30.16 -23.33 4.42
N ARG A 411 -29.73 -22.83 5.59
CA ARG A 411 -29.48 -21.40 5.82
C ARG A 411 -28.36 -20.88 4.92
N MET A 412 -27.28 -21.64 4.74
CA MET A 412 -26.15 -21.27 3.91
C MET A 412 -26.50 -21.30 2.42
N ARG A 413 -27.16 -22.37 1.95
CA ARG A 413 -27.72 -22.47 0.60
C ARG A 413 -28.77 -21.40 0.37
N SER A 414 -29.62 -21.11 1.35
CA SER A 414 -30.60 -20.03 1.28
C SER A 414 -29.94 -18.66 1.25
N LYS A 415 -28.85 -18.46 2.00
CA LYS A 415 -28.09 -17.20 1.97
C LYS A 415 -27.33 -17.02 0.66
N LYS A 416 -26.67 -18.06 0.15
CA LYS A 416 -26.00 -18.05 -1.16
C LYS A 416 -27.01 -17.89 -2.29
N LYS A 417 -28.10 -18.66 -2.24
CA LYS A 417 -29.22 -18.51 -3.18
C LYS A 417 -29.82 -17.12 -3.06
N ALA A 418 -30.02 -16.58 -1.87
CA ALA A 418 -30.52 -15.22 -1.67
C ALA A 418 -29.54 -14.15 -2.15
N GLN A 419 -28.23 -14.31 -1.97
CA GLN A 419 -27.22 -13.37 -2.47
C GLN A 419 -27.11 -13.45 -4.00
N GLN A 420 -27.04 -14.67 -4.56
CA GLN A 420 -27.05 -14.90 -6.00
C GLN A 420 -28.35 -14.41 -6.61
N GLN A 421 -29.48 -14.67 -5.96
CA GLN A 421 -30.79 -14.20 -6.36
C GLN A 421 -30.87 -12.68 -6.22
N GLN A 422 -30.34 -12.06 -5.17
CA GLN A 422 -30.28 -10.60 -5.05
C GLN A 422 -29.37 -9.97 -6.12
N LEU A 423 -28.28 -10.63 -6.52
CA LEU A 423 -27.41 -10.18 -7.61
C LEU A 423 -28.09 -10.38 -8.96
N THR A 424 -28.78 -11.51 -9.15
CA THR A 424 -29.54 -11.82 -10.37
C THR A 424 -30.73 -10.89 -10.50
N GLU A 425 -31.51 -10.68 -9.44
CA GLU A 425 -32.61 -9.71 -9.36
C GLU A 425 -32.09 -8.29 -9.56
N PHE A 426 -30.94 -7.93 -8.98
CA PHE A 426 -30.30 -6.62 -9.22
C PHE A 426 -29.90 -6.45 -10.68
N ARG A 427 -29.26 -7.46 -11.28
CA ARG A 427 -28.90 -7.48 -12.71
C ARG A 427 -30.14 -7.42 -13.59
N ASP A 428 -31.09 -8.32 -13.42
CA ASP A 428 -32.31 -8.43 -14.20
C ASP A 428 -33.13 -7.15 -14.09
N ARG A 429 -33.18 -6.53 -12.91
CA ARG A 429 -33.82 -5.23 -12.69
C ARG A 429 -33.15 -4.13 -13.50
N LEU A 430 -31.81 -4.08 -13.52
CA LEU A 430 -31.07 -3.10 -14.31
C LEU A 430 -31.15 -3.38 -15.80
N VAL A 431 -31.12 -4.63 -16.23
CA VAL A 431 -31.26 -5.04 -17.64
C VAL A 431 -32.68 -4.74 -18.16
N ALA A 432 -33.70 -4.99 -17.35
CA ALA A 432 -35.09 -4.72 -17.72
C ALA A 432 -35.39 -3.22 -17.78
N ASP A 433 -34.73 -2.42 -16.96
CA ASP A 433 -34.92 -0.98 -16.89
C ASP A 433 -33.59 -0.25 -16.58
N PRO A 434 -32.70 -0.10 -17.59
CA PRO A 434 -31.42 0.59 -17.39
C PRO A 434 -31.60 2.04 -16.94
N GLY A 435 -32.74 2.65 -17.28
CA GLY A 435 -33.11 4.00 -16.86
C GLY A 435 -33.21 4.18 -15.34
N LEU A 436 -33.25 3.10 -14.55
CA LEU A 436 -33.14 3.17 -13.09
C LEU A 436 -31.84 3.81 -12.60
N LEU A 437 -30.78 3.82 -13.41
CA LEU A 437 -29.50 4.44 -13.06
C LEU A 437 -29.50 5.96 -13.28
N THR A 438 -30.52 6.51 -13.96
CA THR A 438 -30.59 7.93 -14.35
C THR A 438 -31.87 8.62 -13.89
N ARG A 439 -32.92 7.87 -13.54
CA ARG A 439 -34.29 8.36 -13.34
C ARG A 439 -34.48 9.37 -12.22
N ASP A 440 -33.86 9.14 -11.07
CA ASP A 440 -34.09 9.95 -9.85
C ASP A 440 -32.79 10.55 -9.29
N ILE A 441 -31.82 10.75 -10.17
CA ILE A 441 -30.63 11.55 -9.87
C ILE A 441 -31.06 12.97 -9.52
N SER A 442 -30.72 13.40 -8.31
CA SER A 442 -31.09 14.69 -7.75
C SER A 442 -30.02 15.21 -6.81
N GLU A 443 -30.08 16.50 -6.50
CA GLU A 443 -29.08 17.22 -5.69
C GLU A 443 -28.85 16.60 -4.29
N GLY A 444 -29.79 15.82 -3.75
CA GLY A 444 -29.66 15.23 -2.41
C GLY A 444 -28.73 14.02 -2.32
N GLY A 445 -28.48 13.31 -3.42
CA GLY A 445 -27.70 12.06 -3.39
C GLY A 445 -28.35 10.90 -2.60
N ASP A 446 -29.62 10.99 -2.23
CA ASP A 446 -30.30 9.98 -1.40
C ASP A 446 -31.31 9.12 -2.17
N GLY A 447 -31.34 9.28 -3.51
CA GLY A 447 -32.22 8.57 -4.44
C GLY A 447 -31.85 7.10 -4.63
N GLU A 448 -32.74 6.37 -5.29
CA GLU A 448 -32.51 5.00 -5.69
C GLU A 448 -31.37 4.87 -6.70
N SER A 449 -31.32 5.75 -7.71
CA SER A 449 -30.25 5.78 -8.74
C SER A 449 -28.87 5.83 -8.10
N MET A 450 -28.64 6.71 -7.09
CA MET A 450 -27.33 6.78 -6.44
C MET A 450 -26.97 5.48 -5.71
N ARG A 451 -27.92 4.84 -5.02
CA ARG A 451 -27.66 3.55 -4.36
C ARG A 451 -27.32 2.46 -5.38
N LEU A 452 -28.00 2.46 -6.52
CA LEU A 452 -27.71 1.52 -7.62
C LEU A 452 -26.35 1.80 -8.25
N LEU A 453 -25.99 3.07 -8.48
CA LEU A 453 -24.69 3.49 -9.00
C LEU A 453 -23.56 3.11 -8.04
N LEU A 454 -23.70 3.39 -6.74
CA LEU A 454 -22.72 3.02 -5.72
C LEU A 454 -22.52 1.49 -5.68
N ARG A 455 -23.61 0.72 -5.71
CA ARG A 455 -23.55 -0.74 -5.71
C ARG A 455 -22.92 -1.31 -6.99
N LEU A 456 -23.18 -0.69 -8.14
CA LEU A 456 -22.51 -1.04 -9.40
C LEU A 456 -21.02 -0.67 -9.37
N ASP A 457 -20.66 0.50 -8.83
CA ASP A 457 -19.25 0.93 -8.69
C ASP A 457 -18.47 -0.01 -7.77
N GLU A 458 -19.06 -0.43 -6.64
CA GLU A 458 -18.49 -1.44 -5.76
C GLU A 458 -18.29 -2.78 -6.48
N TRP A 459 -19.27 -3.22 -7.27
CA TRP A 459 -19.14 -4.45 -8.06
C TRP A 459 -18.03 -4.32 -9.11
N PHE A 460 -18.00 -3.20 -9.84
CA PHE A 460 -17.04 -2.94 -10.91
C PHE A 460 -15.61 -2.83 -10.39
N THR A 461 -15.41 -2.22 -9.22
CA THR A 461 -14.08 -2.12 -8.59
C THR A 461 -13.60 -3.43 -7.95
N GLN A 462 -14.50 -4.30 -7.49
CA GLN A 462 -14.14 -5.63 -6.98
C GLN A 462 -13.85 -6.65 -8.08
N ALA A 463 -14.40 -6.45 -9.28
CA ALA A 463 -14.08 -7.20 -10.48
C ALA A 463 -12.69 -6.77 -11.02
N ALA A 464 -11.63 -7.27 -10.36
CA ALA A 464 -10.21 -7.28 -10.74
C ALA A 464 -9.77 -6.35 -11.92
N ASP A 465 -9.68 -5.05 -11.64
CA ASP A 465 -9.01 -4.00 -12.44
C ASP A 465 -9.87 -3.16 -13.42
N GLU A 466 -11.12 -2.81 -13.07
CA GLU A 466 -11.95 -1.86 -13.87
C GLU A 466 -12.17 -2.33 -15.32
N ASP A 467 -12.33 -3.65 -15.52
CA ASP A 467 -12.48 -4.27 -16.84
C ASP A 467 -13.87 -4.00 -17.45
N TRP A 468 -13.92 -3.00 -18.35
CA TRP A 468 -15.13 -2.62 -19.10
C TRP A 468 -15.70 -3.75 -19.96
N GLN A 469 -14.88 -4.69 -20.42
CA GLN A 469 -15.36 -5.85 -21.18
C GLN A 469 -16.11 -6.80 -20.26
N GLN A 470 -15.57 -7.07 -19.07
CA GLN A 470 -16.24 -7.87 -18.05
C GLN A 470 -17.56 -7.24 -17.59
N PHE A 471 -17.61 -5.91 -17.45
CA PHE A 471 -18.85 -5.20 -17.13
C PHE A 471 -19.89 -5.36 -18.24
N ARG A 472 -19.48 -5.18 -19.51
CA ARG A 472 -20.37 -5.35 -20.67
C ARG A 472 -20.91 -6.78 -20.77
N ASP A 473 -20.08 -7.79 -20.53
CA ASP A 473 -20.49 -9.19 -20.58
C ASP A 473 -21.49 -9.53 -19.45
N ALA A 474 -21.31 -8.92 -18.28
CA ALA A 474 -22.17 -9.15 -17.13
C ALA A 474 -23.53 -8.43 -17.23
N PHE A 475 -23.57 -7.15 -17.61
CA PHE A 475 -24.80 -6.35 -17.54
C PHE A 475 -25.37 -5.93 -18.91
N GLY A 476 -24.64 -6.17 -19.99
CA GLY A 476 -25.04 -5.75 -21.34
C GLY A 476 -24.68 -4.29 -21.64
N ALA A 477 -24.70 -3.95 -22.92
CA ALA A 477 -24.33 -2.61 -23.40
C ALA A 477 -25.22 -1.51 -22.81
N ASP A 478 -26.54 -1.72 -22.80
CA ASP A 478 -27.51 -0.70 -22.37
C ASP A 478 -27.33 -0.30 -20.91
N VAL A 479 -27.00 -1.25 -20.02
CA VAL A 479 -26.73 -0.97 -18.61
C VAL A 479 -25.40 -0.27 -18.41
N VAL A 480 -24.36 -0.66 -19.17
CA VAL A 480 -23.06 0.03 -19.14
C VAL A 480 -23.20 1.47 -19.59
N ASP A 481 -23.95 1.72 -20.67
CA ASP A 481 -24.20 3.06 -21.18
C ASP A 481 -25.05 3.88 -20.19
N ALA A 482 -26.07 3.28 -19.57
CA ALA A 482 -26.86 3.91 -18.51
C ALA A 482 -26.06 4.16 -17.22
N TYR A 483 -25.10 3.31 -16.89
CA TYR A 483 -24.17 3.52 -15.77
C TYR A 483 -23.26 4.72 -16.03
N ARG A 484 -22.67 4.80 -17.23
CA ARG A 484 -21.83 5.95 -17.62
C ARG A 484 -22.62 7.24 -17.59
N GLU A 485 -23.83 7.24 -18.15
CA GLU A 485 -24.72 8.40 -18.10
C GLU A 485 -25.18 8.72 -16.67
N GLY A 486 -25.47 7.72 -15.85
CA GLY A 486 -25.86 7.91 -14.46
C GLY A 486 -24.73 8.50 -13.61
N MET A 487 -23.51 8.00 -13.77
CA MET A 487 -22.31 8.57 -13.14
C MET A 487 -22.10 10.02 -13.60
N ARG A 488 -22.26 10.30 -14.89
CA ARG A 488 -22.17 11.65 -15.46
C ARG A 488 -23.21 12.59 -14.83
N LEU A 489 -24.48 12.21 -14.89
CA LEU A 489 -25.57 12.99 -14.29
C LEU A 489 -25.36 13.18 -12.79
N HIS A 490 -24.88 12.15 -12.08
CA HIS A 490 -24.64 12.20 -10.63
C HIS A 490 -23.65 13.30 -10.26
N TRP A 491 -22.48 13.38 -10.90
CA TRP A 491 -21.53 14.45 -10.59
C TRP A 491 -22.02 15.84 -11.04
N ILE A 492 -22.83 15.92 -12.11
CA ILE A 492 -23.41 17.20 -12.56
C ILE A 492 -24.42 17.74 -11.54
N THR A 493 -25.28 16.86 -11.01
CA THR A 493 -26.36 17.27 -10.11
C THR A 493 -25.93 17.36 -8.65
N THR A 494 -24.94 16.58 -8.22
CA THR A 494 -24.55 16.51 -6.81
C THR A 494 -23.86 17.82 -6.41
N PRO A 495 -24.39 18.60 -5.47
CA PRO A 495 -23.72 19.77 -4.95
C PRO A 495 -22.48 19.31 -4.16
N PRO A 496 -21.30 19.88 -4.45
CA PRO A 496 -20.10 19.49 -3.74
C PRO A 496 -20.17 19.89 -2.27
N ARG A 497 -19.65 19.02 -1.40
CA ARG A 497 -19.81 19.14 0.05
C ARG A 497 -18.49 18.95 0.79
N ALA A 498 -18.09 19.96 1.54
CA ALA A 498 -16.84 19.94 2.30
C ALA A 498 -16.89 18.94 3.47
N PRO A 499 -15.81 18.17 3.71
CA PRO A 499 -15.72 17.30 4.87
C PRO A 499 -15.73 18.13 6.17
N VAL A 500 -16.67 17.83 7.06
CA VAL A 500 -16.73 18.47 8.39
C VAL A 500 -15.85 17.69 9.35
N ARG A 501 -14.96 18.38 10.08
CA ARG A 501 -14.19 17.79 11.19
C ARG A 501 -15.14 17.52 12.36
N THR A 502 -15.17 16.27 12.82
CA THR A 502 -15.83 15.90 14.07
C THR A 502 -14.94 16.27 15.26
N GLY A 503 -15.51 16.42 16.46
CA GLY A 503 -14.78 16.78 17.68
C GLY A 503 -13.63 15.81 18.06
N SER A 504 -13.56 14.63 17.44
CA SER A 504 -12.48 13.63 17.59
C SER A 504 -11.32 13.81 16.60
N GLY A 505 -11.34 14.85 15.75
CA GLY A 505 -10.31 15.08 14.73
C GLY A 505 -10.48 14.23 13.46
N THR A 506 -11.52 13.40 13.38
CA THR A 506 -11.86 12.57 12.22
C THR A 506 -12.67 13.38 11.20
N ARG A 507 -12.45 13.19 9.89
CA ARG A 507 -13.24 13.85 8.83
C ARG A 507 -14.45 12.98 8.47
N ASN A 508 -15.64 13.58 8.35
CA ASN A 508 -16.81 12.87 7.81
C ASN A 508 -16.61 12.54 6.32
N VAL A 509 -17.04 11.34 5.90
CA VAL A 509 -17.01 10.90 4.49
C VAL A 509 -18.42 10.99 3.90
N PHE A 510 -18.59 11.78 2.84
CA PHE A 510 -19.83 11.85 2.08
C PHE A 510 -19.73 10.95 0.84
N TRP A 511 -20.42 9.81 0.83
CA TRP A 511 -20.38 8.86 -0.29
C TRP A 511 -20.84 9.48 -1.61
N SER A 512 -21.75 10.45 -1.59
CA SER A 512 -22.15 11.21 -2.78
C SER A 512 -20.99 11.98 -3.42
N GLN A 513 -20.12 12.58 -2.59
CA GLN A 513 -18.92 13.28 -3.05
C GLN A 513 -17.86 12.30 -3.54
N VAL A 514 -17.66 11.16 -2.85
CA VAL A 514 -16.72 10.12 -3.28
C VAL A 514 -17.12 9.59 -4.66
N LEU A 515 -18.40 9.28 -4.85
CA LEU A 515 -18.93 8.79 -6.12
C LEU A 515 -18.85 9.85 -7.23
N ALA A 516 -19.12 11.13 -6.92
CA ALA A 516 -18.99 12.23 -7.88
C ALA A 516 -17.54 12.42 -8.37
N ASN A 517 -16.55 12.35 -7.47
CA ASN A 517 -15.14 12.43 -7.84
C ASN A 517 -14.72 11.24 -8.72
N ARG A 518 -15.16 10.02 -8.38
CA ARG A 518 -14.92 8.83 -9.21
C ARG A 518 -15.55 8.96 -10.60
N ALA A 519 -16.77 9.47 -10.67
CA ALA A 519 -17.47 9.68 -11.92
C ALA A 519 -16.73 10.68 -12.83
N LEU A 520 -16.23 11.79 -12.27
CA LEU A 520 -15.41 12.76 -12.98
C LEU A 520 -14.12 12.13 -13.54
N ASP A 521 -13.37 11.40 -12.71
CA ASP A 521 -12.14 10.73 -13.14
C ASP A 521 -12.41 9.70 -14.25
N MET A 522 -13.48 8.91 -14.10
CA MET A 522 -13.89 7.90 -15.07
C MET A 522 -14.22 8.54 -16.42
N GLU A 523 -15.03 9.59 -16.43
CA GLU A 523 -15.46 10.26 -17.65
C GLU A 523 -14.30 10.96 -18.36
N ALA A 524 -13.44 11.63 -17.59
CA ALA A 524 -12.25 12.32 -18.10
C ALA A 524 -11.22 11.35 -18.70
N LYS A 525 -11.00 10.18 -18.10
CA LYS A 525 -10.13 9.13 -18.66
C LYS A 525 -10.68 8.52 -19.94
N SER A 526 -12.01 8.37 -20.01
CA SER A 526 -12.66 7.65 -21.10
C SER A 526 -13.00 8.52 -22.31
N THR A 527 -12.89 9.85 -22.19
CA THR A 527 -13.32 10.81 -23.21
C THR A 527 -12.13 11.66 -23.67
N PRO A 528 -11.56 11.40 -24.85
CA PRO A 528 -10.50 12.24 -25.40
C PRO A 528 -10.95 13.69 -25.54
N GLY A 529 -10.21 14.63 -24.97
CA GLY A 529 -10.57 16.05 -25.00
C GLY A 529 -11.77 16.42 -24.12
N TRP A 530 -12.13 15.57 -23.15
CA TRP A 530 -13.26 15.75 -22.22
C TRP A 530 -13.47 17.20 -21.76
N ALA A 531 -12.42 17.85 -21.27
CA ALA A 531 -12.49 19.21 -20.74
C ALA A 531 -13.08 20.22 -21.73
N ALA A 532 -12.86 20.07 -23.04
CA ALA A 532 -13.40 20.98 -24.06
C ALA A 532 -14.85 20.67 -24.47
N THR A 533 -15.39 19.53 -24.03
CA THR A 533 -16.75 19.08 -24.36
C THR A 533 -17.80 19.53 -23.35
N LEU A 534 -17.37 20.05 -22.20
CA LEU A 534 -18.27 20.44 -21.11
C LEU A 534 -19.05 21.72 -21.43
N THR A 535 -20.28 21.79 -20.96
CA THR A 535 -21.03 23.05 -20.92
C THR A 535 -20.48 23.97 -19.83
N THR A 536 -20.88 25.24 -19.86
CA THR A 536 -20.45 26.23 -18.86
C THR A 536 -20.84 25.84 -17.43
N ALA A 537 -22.02 25.27 -17.25
CA ALA A 537 -22.51 24.82 -15.95
C ALA A 537 -21.76 23.56 -15.45
N GLU A 538 -21.49 22.61 -16.35
CA GLU A 538 -20.76 21.38 -16.04
C GLU A 538 -19.30 21.68 -15.69
N ALA A 539 -18.64 22.55 -16.44
CA ALA A 539 -17.27 22.98 -16.15
C ALA A 539 -17.16 23.65 -14.77
N ARG A 540 -18.11 24.53 -14.43
CA ARG A 540 -18.20 25.14 -13.10
C ARG A 540 -18.38 24.08 -12.01
N ARG A 541 -19.30 23.14 -12.19
CA ARG A 541 -19.56 22.05 -11.23
C ARG A 541 -18.32 21.16 -11.02
N ALA A 542 -17.64 20.76 -12.09
CA ALA A 542 -16.43 19.96 -12.02
C ALA A 542 -15.33 20.67 -11.20
N ALA A 543 -15.16 21.98 -11.42
CA ALA A 543 -14.23 22.77 -10.63
C ALA A 543 -14.62 22.84 -9.15
N GLU A 544 -15.90 23.03 -8.83
CA GLU A 544 -16.37 23.03 -7.43
C GLU A 544 -16.06 21.71 -6.70
N HIS A 545 -16.22 20.54 -7.36
CA HIS A 545 -15.87 19.24 -6.75
C HIS A 545 -14.40 19.13 -6.39
N VAL A 546 -13.50 19.61 -7.25
CA VAL A 546 -12.05 19.64 -6.98
C VAL A 546 -11.73 20.63 -5.87
N CYS A 547 -12.30 21.84 -5.93
CA CYS A 547 -12.01 22.91 -4.98
C CYS A 547 -12.46 22.58 -3.54
N ILE A 548 -13.46 21.70 -3.39
CA ILE A 548 -13.97 21.26 -2.08
C ILE A 548 -13.26 19.97 -1.59
N GLY A 549 -12.77 19.14 -2.51
CA GLY A 549 -12.04 17.89 -2.23
C GLY A 549 -10.58 18.14 -1.85
N ALA A 550 -10.34 18.66 -0.65
CA ALA A 550 -9.00 18.97 -0.14
C ALA A 550 -7.98 17.86 -0.42
N GLY A 551 -6.89 18.18 -1.14
CA GLY A 551 -5.72 17.33 -1.38
C GLY A 551 -5.70 16.53 -2.69
N THR A 552 -6.73 16.65 -3.55
CA THR A 552 -6.75 15.95 -4.85
C THR A 552 -6.39 16.88 -6.00
N HIS A 553 -5.45 16.46 -6.85
CA HIS A 553 -5.02 17.19 -8.06
C HIS A 553 -5.16 16.29 -9.29
N PRO A 554 -6.38 16.13 -9.85
CA PRO A 554 -6.60 15.22 -10.97
C PRO A 554 -5.88 15.69 -12.25
N GLU A 555 -5.34 14.75 -13.03
CA GLU A 555 -4.62 15.05 -14.29
C GLU A 555 -5.46 15.79 -15.34
N TRP A 556 -6.79 15.72 -15.23
CA TRP A 556 -7.71 16.41 -16.14
C TRP A 556 -7.96 17.87 -15.73
N PHE A 557 -7.66 18.26 -14.50
CA PHE A 557 -8.00 19.59 -13.98
C PHE A 557 -7.26 20.74 -14.70
N PRO A 558 -5.94 20.65 -15.01
CA PRO A 558 -5.27 21.67 -15.83
C PRO A 558 -5.92 21.89 -17.20
N LYS A 559 -6.43 20.81 -17.82
CA LYS A 559 -7.13 20.88 -19.11
C LYS A 559 -8.48 21.59 -18.97
N LEU A 560 -9.17 21.43 -17.84
CA LEU A 560 -10.41 22.15 -17.52
C LEU A 560 -10.15 23.66 -17.39
N LEU A 561 -9.07 24.05 -16.69
CA LEU A 561 -8.68 25.45 -16.53
C LEU A 561 -8.41 26.13 -17.88
N ALA A 562 -7.76 25.41 -18.80
CA ALA A 562 -7.47 25.93 -20.14
C ALA A 562 -8.73 26.09 -21.01
N ALA A 563 -9.70 25.17 -20.89
CA ALA A 563 -10.91 25.17 -21.72
C ALA A 563 -12.01 26.13 -21.21
N HIS A 564 -12.14 26.32 -19.89
CA HIS A 564 -13.29 26.99 -19.25
C HIS A 564 -12.88 28.02 -18.19
N SER A 565 -11.86 28.83 -18.47
CA SER A 565 -11.26 29.77 -17.52
C SER A 565 -12.26 30.71 -16.84
N LYS A 566 -13.29 31.17 -17.56
CA LYS A 566 -14.33 32.07 -17.02
C LYS A 566 -15.25 31.36 -16.03
N GLU A 567 -15.63 30.12 -16.31
CA GLU A 567 -16.60 29.38 -15.51
C GLU A 567 -16.00 28.82 -14.22
N VAL A 568 -14.71 28.48 -14.26
CA VAL A 568 -13.96 27.98 -13.10
C VAL A 568 -13.45 29.09 -12.18
N ALA A 569 -13.56 30.35 -12.60
CA ALA A 569 -13.04 31.52 -11.87
C ALA A 569 -13.53 31.61 -10.43
N ALA A 570 -14.84 31.65 -10.21
CA ALA A 570 -15.40 31.86 -8.87
C ALA A 570 -15.09 30.72 -7.88
N PRO A 571 -15.24 29.42 -8.23
CA PRO A 571 -14.82 28.33 -7.34
C PRO A 571 -13.33 28.36 -6.99
N LEU A 572 -12.48 28.77 -7.95
CA LEU A 572 -11.05 28.91 -7.72
C LEU A 572 -10.72 30.11 -6.83
N GLU A 573 -11.41 31.25 -7.02
CA GLU A 573 -11.28 32.46 -6.18
C GLU A 573 -11.50 32.10 -4.71
N ASP A 574 -12.62 31.44 -4.39
CA ASP A 574 -12.97 31.05 -3.02
C ASP A 574 -11.91 30.10 -2.42
N MET A 575 -11.45 29.11 -3.19
CA MET A 575 -10.45 28.15 -2.75
C MET A 575 -9.09 28.81 -2.55
N ILE A 576 -8.62 29.62 -3.50
CA ILE A 576 -7.34 30.33 -3.45
C ILE A 576 -7.35 31.31 -2.28
N GLU A 577 -8.42 32.08 -2.11
CA GLU A 577 -8.59 33.01 -0.98
C GLU A 577 -8.58 32.27 0.36
N ASN A 578 -9.27 31.13 0.46
CA ASN A 578 -9.30 30.33 1.67
C ASN A 578 -7.94 29.69 1.97
N ASP A 579 -7.24 29.13 0.97
CA ASP A 579 -5.90 28.56 1.12
C ASP A 579 -4.87 29.66 1.50
N TRP A 580 -5.01 30.86 0.92
CA TRP A 580 -4.19 32.03 1.22
C TRP A 580 -4.44 32.63 2.61
N ARG A 581 -5.67 32.57 3.12
CA ARG A 581 -6.01 33.08 4.47
C ARG A 581 -5.67 32.10 5.57
N THR A 582 -5.83 30.80 5.32
CA THR A 582 -5.63 29.77 6.33
C THR A 582 -4.16 29.39 6.51
N SER A 583 -3.26 29.88 5.64
CA SER A 583 -1.83 29.57 5.51
C SER A 583 -1.14 29.09 6.79
N GLN A 584 -1.30 27.80 7.05
CA GLN A 584 -0.24 26.91 7.49
C GLN A 584 0.19 26.20 6.21
N ILE A 585 1.47 26.20 5.84
CA ILE A 585 1.93 25.50 4.63
C ILE A 585 1.52 24.02 4.70
N ASP A 586 0.39 23.69 4.07
CA ASP A 586 -0.10 22.32 3.89
C ASP A 586 0.51 21.77 2.60
N ARG A 587 1.15 20.60 2.69
CA ARG A 587 1.79 19.95 1.54
C ARG A 587 0.77 19.45 0.53
N GLU A 588 -0.48 19.29 0.95
CA GLU A 588 -1.63 18.88 0.13
C GLU A 588 -2.47 20.10 -0.31
N GLY A 589 -2.04 21.32 0.00
CA GLY A 589 -2.74 22.57 -0.35
C GLY A 589 -2.61 22.94 -1.83
N PHE A 590 -3.64 23.62 -2.36
CA PHE A 590 -3.74 24.01 -3.76
C PHE A 590 -2.59 24.92 -4.20
N LEU A 591 -2.34 25.98 -3.44
CA LEU A 591 -1.30 26.95 -3.74
C LEU A 591 0.09 26.35 -3.62
N THR A 592 0.30 25.41 -2.69
CA THR A 592 1.54 24.62 -2.60
C THR A 592 1.72 23.78 -3.87
N HIS A 593 0.71 23.02 -4.30
CA HIS A 593 0.80 22.22 -5.53
C HIS A 593 1.19 23.07 -6.75
N TYR A 594 0.51 24.19 -6.99
CA TYR A 594 0.74 25.01 -8.19
C TYR A 594 1.98 25.90 -8.15
N ALA A 595 2.48 26.23 -6.95
CA ALA A 595 3.80 26.83 -6.78
C ALA A 595 4.93 25.91 -7.27
N TRP A 596 4.68 24.60 -7.29
CA TRP A 596 5.71 23.59 -7.46
C TRP A 596 5.50 22.66 -8.66
N THR A 597 4.32 22.62 -9.28
CA THR A 597 4.11 21.82 -10.49
C THR A 597 5.02 22.27 -11.65
N SER A 598 5.45 21.30 -12.48
CA SER A 598 6.24 21.56 -13.68
C SER A 598 5.40 22.08 -14.86
N GLU A 599 4.07 21.99 -14.78
CA GLU A 599 3.16 22.45 -15.83
C GLU A 599 3.11 23.98 -15.91
N GLU A 600 2.83 24.57 -17.07
CA GLU A 600 2.64 26.02 -17.17
C GLU A 600 1.29 26.45 -16.58
N LEU A 601 1.25 27.55 -15.84
CA LEU A 601 -0.01 28.08 -15.32
C LEU A 601 -0.77 28.84 -16.43
N PRO A 602 -2.06 28.58 -16.64
CA PRO A 602 -2.88 29.40 -17.53
C PRO A 602 -2.87 30.88 -17.11
N ASP A 603 -2.83 31.81 -18.07
CA ASP A 603 -2.76 33.26 -17.81
C ASP A 603 -3.87 33.75 -16.86
N PHE A 604 -5.08 33.19 -16.99
CA PHE A 604 -6.19 33.49 -16.08
C PHE A 604 -5.88 33.12 -14.62
N LEU A 605 -5.28 31.95 -14.39
CA LEU A 605 -4.90 31.51 -13.04
C LEU A 605 -3.76 32.38 -12.48
N GLN A 606 -2.81 32.78 -13.33
CA GLN A 606 -1.77 33.72 -12.93
C GLN A 606 -2.37 35.06 -12.50
N GLN A 607 -3.32 35.60 -13.27
CA GLN A 607 -4.01 36.85 -12.93
C GLN A 607 -4.74 36.74 -11.60
N LEU A 608 -5.47 35.63 -11.38
CA LEU A 608 -6.22 35.40 -10.15
C LEU A 608 -5.30 35.35 -8.92
N LEU A 609 -4.17 34.65 -9.01
CA LEU A 609 -3.17 34.60 -7.94
C LEU A 609 -2.62 35.99 -7.61
N VAL A 610 -2.33 36.81 -8.62
CA VAL A 610 -1.85 38.19 -8.42
C VAL A 610 -2.93 39.06 -7.78
N ASP A 611 -4.17 38.97 -8.25
CA ASP A 611 -5.29 39.74 -7.70
C ASP A 611 -5.55 39.37 -6.23
N THR A 612 -5.48 38.08 -5.87
CA THR A 612 -5.58 37.65 -4.46
C THR A 612 -4.44 38.23 -3.61
N MET A 613 -3.19 38.17 -4.09
CA MET A 613 -2.04 38.72 -3.36
C MET A 613 -2.12 40.25 -3.20
N LEU A 614 -2.73 40.96 -4.15
CA LEU A 614 -2.95 42.41 -4.06
C LEU A 614 -4.10 42.77 -3.11
N GLN A 615 -5.18 41.99 -3.12
CA GLN A 615 -6.35 42.21 -2.25
C GLN A 615 -6.07 41.83 -0.80
N ILE A 616 -5.26 40.78 -0.58
CA ILE A 616 -4.87 40.28 0.75
C ILE A 616 -3.34 40.24 0.79
N PRO A 617 -2.68 41.36 1.12
CA PRO A 617 -1.23 41.43 1.14
C PRO A 617 -0.62 40.39 2.09
N PRO A 618 0.52 39.77 1.72
CA PRO A 618 1.16 38.75 2.56
C PRO A 618 1.78 39.39 3.81
N HIS A 619 1.30 39.01 5.00
CA HIS A 619 1.80 39.55 6.27
C HIS A 619 2.42 38.48 7.19
N THR A 620 2.06 37.21 7.00
CA THR A 620 2.63 36.09 7.79
C THR A 620 3.87 35.51 7.10
N SER A 621 4.70 34.81 7.87
CA SER A 621 5.88 34.12 7.34
C SER A 621 5.52 33.11 6.24
N ASP A 622 4.45 32.35 6.44
CA ASP A 622 3.96 31.34 5.49
C ASP A 622 3.41 31.97 4.20
N GLN A 623 2.64 33.07 4.32
CA GLN A 623 2.14 33.82 3.15
C GLN A 623 3.29 34.44 2.36
N LEU A 624 4.31 35.01 3.01
CA LEU A 624 5.48 35.58 2.34
C LEU A 624 6.31 34.50 1.64
N HIS A 625 6.45 33.32 2.25
CA HIS A 625 7.10 32.17 1.63
C HIS A 625 6.33 31.67 0.39
N GLN A 626 5.01 31.58 0.49
CA GLN A 626 4.15 31.18 -0.62
C GLN A 626 4.14 32.24 -1.74
N CYS A 627 4.09 33.53 -1.39
CA CYS A 627 4.22 34.67 -2.30
C CYS A 627 5.51 34.57 -3.12
N ALA A 628 6.65 34.38 -2.45
CA ALA A 628 7.96 34.25 -3.11
C ALA A 628 8.04 33.05 -4.08
N SER A 629 7.24 32.01 -3.83
CA SER A 629 7.15 30.81 -4.69
C SER A 629 6.23 31.01 -5.90
N LEU A 630 5.16 31.82 -5.76
CA LEU A 630 4.16 32.05 -6.81
C LEU A 630 4.53 33.19 -7.78
N ILE A 631 5.25 34.24 -7.35
CA ILE A 631 5.63 35.37 -8.23
C ILE A 631 6.34 34.90 -9.52
N PRO A 632 7.32 33.96 -9.49
CA PRO A 632 7.96 33.46 -10.72
C PRO A 632 7.01 32.74 -11.68
N ARG A 633 5.86 32.29 -11.18
CA ARG A 633 4.83 31.57 -11.94
C ARG A 633 3.80 32.50 -12.56
N CYS A 634 3.82 33.79 -12.21
CA CYS A 634 2.83 34.80 -12.62
C CYS A 634 3.42 35.88 -13.54
N GLN A 635 4.53 35.61 -14.23
CA GLN A 635 5.31 36.62 -14.96
C GLN A 635 4.59 37.20 -16.19
N SER A 636 3.51 36.57 -16.68
CA SER A 636 2.71 37.12 -17.80
C SER A 636 1.74 38.23 -17.36
N VAL A 637 1.60 38.46 -16.04
CA VAL A 637 0.59 39.38 -15.47
C VAL A 637 1.11 40.82 -15.39
N SER A 638 0.40 41.74 -16.04
CA SER A 638 0.84 43.15 -16.18
C SER A 638 0.87 43.96 -14.88
N ASN A 639 -0.01 43.67 -13.92
CA ASN A 639 -0.09 44.34 -12.62
C ASN A 639 0.76 43.66 -11.52
N LEU A 640 1.55 42.64 -11.84
CA LEU A 640 2.39 41.92 -10.88
C LEU A 640 3.33 42.85 -10.08
N THR A 641 3.86 43.89 -10.72
CA THR A 641 4.76 44.88 -10.11
C THR A 641 4.09 45.74 -9.03
N GLN A 642 2.75 45.79 -8.98
CA GLN A 642 2.01 46.50 -7.92
C GLN A 642 2.16 45.82 -6.54
N LEU A 643 2.65 44.57 -6.48
CA LEU A 643 3.00 43.92 -5.22
C LEU A 643 4.23 44.54 -4.55
N LEU A 644 5.12 45.20 -5.32
CA LEU A 644 6.36 45.76 -4.80
C LEU A 644 6.15 46.76 -3.65
N PRO A 645 5.33 47.83 -3.79
CA PRO A 645 5.10 48.78 -2.68
C PRO A 645 4.46 48.13 -1.44
N LEU A 646 3.63 47.09 -1.61
CA LEU A 646 3.04 46.36 -0.48
C LEU A 646 4.09 45.54 0.28
N LEU A 647 4.99 44.88 -0.46
CA LEU A 647 6.11 44.13 0.13
C LEU A 647 7.12 45.08 0.80
N GLU A 648 7.35 46.26 0.24
CA GLU A 648 8.19 47.30 0.85
C GLU A 648 7.61 47.80 2.18
N GLU A 649 6.30 48.01 2.26
CA GLU A 649 5.63 48.38 3.51
C GLU A 649 5.81 47.29 4.57
N VAL A 650 5.62 46.02 4.21
CA VAL A 650 5.87 44.87 5.10
C VAL A 650 7.32 44.82 5.54
N LEU A 651 8.26 45.04 4.60
CA LEU A 651 9.69 45.04 4.87
C LEU A 651 10.12 46.16 5.83
N GLY A 652 9.53 47.35 5.70
CA GLY A 652 9.79 48.49 6.59
C GLY A 652 9.34 48.25 8.04
N GLY A 653 8.43 47.30 8.27
CA GLY A 653 7.96 46.89 9.59
C GLY A 653 8.79 45.78 10.27
N ILE A 654 9.85 45.27 9.62
CA ILE A 654 10.63 44.14 10.12
C ILE A 654 11.66 44.58 11.17
N ASN A 655 11.61 43.97 12.35
CA ASN A 655 12.66 44.07 13.35
C ASN A 655 13.76 43.03 13.11
N ILE A 656 14.88 43.46 12.53
CA ILE A 656 16.01 42.57 12.21
C ILE A 656 16.69 41.92 13.43
N ASN A 657 16.42 42.42 14.65
CA ASN A 657 16.98 41.85 15.88
C ASN A 657 16.11 40.73 16.49
N ASP A 658 14.91 40.50 15.98
CA ASP A 658 14.04 39.39 16.37
C ASP A 658 14.16 38.25 15.37
N ALA A 659 14.45 37.02 15.82
CA ALA A 659 14.71 35.90 14.92
C ALA A 659 13.49 35.48 14.07
N ASN A 660 12.28 35.57 14.62
CA ASN A 660 11.06 35.20 13.89
C ASN A 660 10.70 36.29 12.87
N ASP A 661 10.85 37.56 13.26
CA ASP A 661 10.63 38.68 12.38
C ASP A 661 11.69 38.77 11.27
N LEU A 662 12.94 38.40 11.57
CA LEU A 662 14.02 38.31 10.60
C LEU A 662 13.77 37.19 9.57
N GLN A 663 13.22 36.05 9.98
CA GLN A 663 12.79 35.00 9.04
C GLN A 663 11.65 35.49 8.14
N ARG A 664 10.68 36.21 8.71
CA ARG A 664 9.59 36.85 7.95
C ARG A 664 10.13 37.85 6.93
N GLY A 665 11.06 38.71 7.35
CA GLY A 665 11.76 39.65 6.48
C GLY A 665 12.58 38.97 5.39
N ALA A 666 13.19 37.82 5.67
CA ALA A 666 13.89 37.01 4.67
C ALA A 666 12.96 36.55 3.54
N TYR A 667 11.76 36.06 3.86
CA TYR A 667 10.78 35.69 2.83
C TYR A 667 10.24 36.91 2.08
N CYS A 668 10.07 38.05 2.75
CA CYS A 668 9.70 39.30 2.11
C CYS A 668 10.76 39.76 1.09
N LEU A 669 12.05 39.75 1.48
CA LEU A 669 13.17 40.01 0.58
C LEU A 669 13.23 39.01 -0.57
N ALA A 670 12.92 37.73 -0.33
CA ALA A 670 12.84 36.73 -1.38
C ALA A 670 11.75 37.06 -2.40
N ALA A 671 10.57 37.53 -1.97
CA ALA A 671 9.49 37.97 -2.84
C ALA A 671 9.89 39.22 -3.65
N ILE A 672 10.44 40.25 -2.98
CA ILE A 672 10.91 41.49 -3.63
C ILE A 672 11.98 41.17 -4.67
N SER A 673 12.90 40.24 -4.39
CA SER A 673 13.94 39.85 -5.35
C SER A 673 13.40 39.26 -6.66
N ARG A 674 12.12 38.85 -6.71
CA ARG A 674 11.46 38.36 -7.93
C ARG A 674 10.84 39.48 -8.77
N LEU A 675 10.71 40.67 -8.21
CA LEU A 675 10.14 41.86 -8.84
C LEU A 675 11.23 42.92 -9.11
N ASP A 676 12.07 43.19 -8.12
CA ASP A 676 13.20 44.12 -8.17
C ASP A 676 14.41 43.52 -7.45
N VAL A 677 15.35 42.99 -8.24
CA VAL A 677 16.56 42.34 -7.72
C VAL A 677 17.51 43.35 -7.09
N ASP A 678 17.65 44.54 -7.67
CA ASP A 678 18.63 45.53 -7.25
C ASP A 678 18.25 46.10 -5.88
N GLN A 679 16.97 46.40 -5.69
CA GLN A 679 16.44 46.84 -4.41
C GLN A 679 16.59 45.76 -3.33
N ALA A 680 16.20 44.52 -3.62
CA ALA A 680 16.32 43.41 -2.66
C ALA A 680 17.78 43.20 -2.21
N ILE A 681 18.74 43.30 -3.14
CA ILE A 681 20.17 43.21 -2.82
C ILE A 681 20.62 44.38 -1.94
N SER A 682 20.22 45.61 -2.28
CA SER A 682 20.58 46.80 -1.50
C SER A 682 20.12 46.67 -0.04
N THR A 683 18.85 46.32 0.18
CA THR A 683 18.30 46.16 1.54
C THR A 683 18.92 44.99 2.29
N LEU A 684 19.20 43.86 1.61
CA LEU A 684 19.90 42.74 2.24
C LEU A 684 21.30 43.16 2.73
N LEU A 685 22.06 43.91 1.93
CA LEU A 685 23.39 44.39 2.33
C LEU A 685 23.32 45.35 3.51
N GLU A 686 22.32 46.24 3.55
CA GLU A 686 22.08 47.13 4.69
C GLU A 686 21.80 46.34 5.98
N TRP A 687 20.92 45.33 5.91
CA TRP A 687 20.60 44.47 7.06
C TRP A 687 21.83 43.68 7.54
N LEU A 688 22.60 43.11 6.63
CA LEU A 688 23.83 42.39 6.97
C LEU A 688 24.87 43.30 7.63
N HIS A 689 24.99 44.54 7.14
CA HIS A 689 25.89 45.52 7.74
C HIS A 689 25.42 45.92 9.14
N GLY A 690 24.12 46.14 9.33
CA GLY A 690 23.52 46.43 10.63
C GLY A 690 23.73 45.32 11.66
N LEU A 691 23.47 44.06 11.26
CA LEU A 691 23.64 42.89 12.12
C LEU A 691 25.12 42.61 12.47
N ALA A 692 26.03 42.85 11.52
CA ALA A 692 27.47 42.71 11.76
C ALA A 692 27.97 43.75 12.79
N ASN A 693 27.51 45.00 12.69
CA ASN A 693 27.87 46.08 13.63
C ASN A 693 27.29 45.85 15.04
N ALA A 694 26.15 45.15 15.15
CA ALA A 694 25.53 44.77 16.42
C ALA A 694 26.17 43.52 17.07
N GLY A 695 27.09 42.83 16.40
CA GLY A 695 27.72 41.61 16.90
C GLY A 695 26.82 40.36 16.85
N THR A 696 25.68 40.41 16.15
CA THR A 696 24.68 39.34 16.08
C THR A 696 24.91 38.43 14.87
N ASN A 697 26.06 37.76 14.83
CA ASN A 697 26.47 36.91 13.71
C ASN A 697 25.52 35.72 13.45
N GLU A 698 24.87 35.18 14.48
CA GLU A 698 23.90 34.09 14.34
C GLU A 698 22.64 34.52 13.57
N LEU A 699 22.16 35.75 13.80
CA LEU A 699 21.02 36.32 13.08
C LEU A 699 21.38 36.60 11.61
N ALA A 700 22.58 37.12 11.32
CA ALA A 700 23.05 37.30 9.95
C ALA A 700 23.15 35.97 9.18
N ILE A 701 23.61 34.91 9.85
CA ILE A 701 23.64 33.55 9.30
C ILE A 701 22.20 33.03 9.09
N GLY A 702 21.29 33.26 10.05
CA GLY A 702 19.88 32.89 9.97
C GLY A 702 19.12 33.59 8.83
N LEU A 703 19.39 34.87 8.58
CA LEU A 703 18.84 35.64 7.46
C LEU A 703 19.28 35.06 6.11
N LEU A 704 20.59 34.82 5.94
CA LEU A 704 21.12 34.19 4.73
C LEU A 704 20.60 32.77 4.56
N ALA A 705 20.49 32.00 5.64
CA ALA A 705 19.89 30.69 5.60
C ALA A 705 18.42 30.77 5.17
N SER A 706 17.62 31.72 5.66
CA SER A 706 16.20 31.82 5.30
C SER A 706 15.95 32.25 3.85
N LEU A 707 16.80 33.15 3.31
CA LEU A 707 16.76 33.59 1.91
C LEU A 707 17.26 32.54 0.91
N PHE A 708 18.28 31.78 1.32
CA PHE A 708 19.05 30.90 0.43
C PHE A 708 19.03 29.42 0.86
N SER A 709 18.18 28.99 1.79
CA SER A 709 17.83 27.56 1.94
C SER A 709 16.63 27.23 1.06
N ARG A 710 16.43 25.97 0.68
CA ARG A 710 15.26 25.57 -0.13
C ARG A 710 13.97 26.10 0.51
N MET A 711 13.21 26.94 -0.22
CA MET A 711 11.77 27.03 0.00
C MET A 711 11.27 25.59 -0.11
N ARG A 712 10.72 25.05 0.99
CA ARG A 712 10.49 23.61 1.13
C ARG A 712 9.57 23.11 0.01
N ASN A 713 10.11 22.18 -0.79
CA ASN A 713 9.43 21.15 -1.58
C ASN A 713 8.70 21.55 -2.88
N GLY A 714 9.41 21.46 -4.02
CA GLY A 714 8.84 21.26 -5.35
C GLY A 714 9.88 21.07 -6.45
N PRO A 715 9.57 20.36 -7.56
CA PRO A 715 10.50 20.13 -8.67
C PRO A 715 10.90 21.45 -9.36
N THR A 716 11.97 21.38 -10.13
CA THR A 716 12.70 22.55 -10.62
C THR A 716 12.61 22.62 -12.14
N ILE A 717 12.57 23.86 -12.63
CA ILE A 717 12.98 24.33 -13.96
C ILE A 717 14.04 23.43 -14.59
#